data_AF-A0A3D2VQD9-F1
#
_entry.id   AF-A0A3D2VQD9-F1
#
_cell.length_a   1.000
_cell.length_b   1.000
_cell.length_c   1.000
_cell.angle_alpha   90.00
_cell.angle_beta   90.00
_cell.angle_gamma   90.00
#
_symmetry.space_group_name_H-M   'P 1'
#
loop_
_entity.id
_entity.type
_entity.pdbx_description
1 polymer ?
#
loop_
_entity_poly.entity_id
_entity_poly.type
_entity_poly.pdbx_seq_one_letter_code
_entity_poly.pdbx_strand_id
1 'polypeptide(L)'
;MAKQYAPHIERLLAVAASGKLLAVGGRRDAAGVTGSSVHLLQLPKLNARFSAPLNAATTALAFSDDDLLLAGTADGELLIWRSDGQGATPDAQQTVHAGAIRALAISGRQVASVGEEGLLVLHDLKRDGDRIQFRERAQRRLSEQALRAVVVDTASASIAAAGADNTIYLLPLANIGDAEPRIMPCGERGIFALAFTGDGRIVAGCGDGSIRVCFLEGAIDEEDRSGDAAHQGPVRALLFSAALNDEQNRPLPHRLFSLGEDGELKIWTLDQRRKPRTVPIGRDPRALALVEGNPQAKPEQRGGTLVTVTEQRQLWLSTINQDGNPSGNPEVWDSKLQRLLDEVKATRSSSATLEALAQLAEDEAREGLEFVLTKDSRPPQRIEAAQWLGKTQRRRSRPALAQALNDDNPGVRKAALTALEQIETEAPLQALQAALGGRHADLRLYAVRQLAQQRQASPLIPRWLNERLNDGEEKVREAALDALLALEPETSVAPLHSAFERGSPDIRRAVLIRLGRRKLGATPDGRRLLDQALNDDDFEVRRAAFWIGVMAYPALAARLRGEGSDINKILDDFKAQGVAEASAATASEPSLEPLFTALACRQPDMALQAALCLSWLGDERASGALLQLSREPNPALRRQVAHFLTAAISNLAGDPRLRARLQWLLNDEDAQVRATAFDGLLKLAEPEGPAGEVDLAEIALRTQSGDIRTRALQLLVKHGATAPTELATRIDGLLGHALDDEAEDARREAMRTLWAWHSKRPETTLRRAVASVHADVRRWAVEELARQLRQSRAWAKELLLERVGDSAAEVGLAAYEALTKEDADKKRSEYHLAALNSPAAEVRLAGLKGALESTDAATLRGRLIELLQVEDAAQFIAAIEAMDKLLPNDAHAFALAFDSPFYGLRVRAGELCGKRRDARAVGPMQALLSITPASRDWPGPELRQRAAAALADVGDPAS
;
A
#
# COMPACT_ATOMS: atom_id res chain seq x y z
N MET A 1 -16.40 18.93 39.63
CA MET A 1 -15.37 19.06 40.68
C MET A 1 -14.09 18.40 40.20
N ALA A 2 -12.91 18.92 40.54
CA ALA A 2 -11.65 18.25 40.21
C ALA A 2 -11.59 16.92 40.97
N LYS A 3 -11.19 15.82 40.31
CA LYS A 3 -10.95 14.55 41.00
C LYS A 3 -9.85 14.73 42.04
N GLN A 4 -10.06 14.18 43.23
CA GLN A 4 -9.12 14.23 44.34
C GLN A 4 -8.54 12.84 44.55
N TYR A 5 -7.27 12.77 45.00
CA TYR A 5 -6.56 11.52 45.14
C TYR A 5 -5.79 11.47 46.47
N ALA A 6 -5.88 10.33 47.14
CA ALA A 6 -5.17 10.00 48.35
C ALA A 6 -3.97 9.07 48.05
N PRO A 7 -2.99 8.95 48.96
CA PRO A 7 -1.71 8.29 48.69
C PRO A 7 -1.79 6.75 48.59
N HIS A 8 -2.90 6.14 49.03
CA HIS A 8 -3.08 4.70 49.10
C HIS A 8 -3.20 4.05 47.71
N ILE A 9 -2.90 2.75 47.65
CA ILE A 9 -3.09 1.87 46.48
C ILE A 9 -4.01 0.69 46.83
N GLU A 10 -4.16 0.43 48.12
CA GLU A 10 -4.89 -0.65 48.75
C GLU A 10 -6.40 -0.54 48.47
N ARG A 11 -7.06 -1.69 48.34
CA ARG A 11 -8.49 -1.83 48.58
C ARG A 11 -8.71 -1.66 50.08
N LEU A 12 -9.29 -0.54 50.46
CA LEU A 12 -9.37 -0.11 51.85
C LEU A 12 -10.40 -0.96 52.62
N LEU A 13 -10.00 -1.45 53.78
CA LEU A 13 -10.82 -2.32 54.63
C LEU A 13 -11.11 -1.67 56.00
N ALA A 14 -10.18 -0.86 56.51
CA ALA A 14 -10.27 -0.27 57.83
C ALA A 14 -10.05 1.24 57.76
N VAL A 15 -10.74 1.95 58.65
CA VAL A 15 -10.57 3.39 58.86
C VAL A 15 -10.73 3.71 60.34
N ALA A 16 -9.92 4.61 60.86
CA ALA A 16 -10.07 5.19 62.19
C ALA A 16 -9.79 6.69 62.15
N ALA A 17 -10.39 7.44 63.05
CA ALA A 17 -10.20 8.89 63.14
C ALA A 17 -9.86 9.30 64.59
N SER A 18 -8.98 10.29 64.73
CA SER A 18 -8.70 10.97 66.00
C SER A 18 -8.35 12.43 65.73
N GLY A 19 -9.08 13.37 66.32
CA GLY A 19 -8.87 14.81 66.11
C GLY A 19 -8.95 15.22 64.63
N LYS A 20 -7.81 15.58 64.01
CA LYS A 20 -7.72 15.91 62.56
C LYS A 20 -6.99 14.84 61.75
N LEU A 21 -6.74 13.68 62.36
CA LEU A 21 -6.01 12.58 61.77
C LEU A 21 -6.97 11.48 61.34
N LEU A 22 -6.67 10.89 60.19
CA LEU A 22 -7.42 9.79 59.61
C LEU A 22 -6.45 8.69 59.26
N ALA A 23 -6.58 7.52 59.88
CA ALA A 23 -5.81 6.35 59.51
C ALA A 23 -6.63 5.47 58.57
N VAL A 24 -6.02 5.02 57.47
CA VAL A 24 -6.64 4.14 56.49
C VAL A 24 -5.69 2.99 56.17
N GLY A 25 -6.25 1.81 55.93
CA GLY A 25 -5.47 0.63 55.58
C GLY A 25 -6.34 -0.42 54.92
N GLY A 26 -5.72 -1.38 54.26
CA GLY A 26 -6.45 -2.40 53.56
C GLY A 26 -5.58 -3.50 53.00
N ARG A 27 -6.02 -4.09 51.88
CA ARG A 27 -5.29 -5.15 51.16
C ARG A 27 -4.89 -4.70 49.77
N ARG A 28 -3.74 -5.18 49.30
CA ARG A 28 -3.37 -5.06 47.88
C ARG A 28 -3.98 -6.22 47.11
N ASP A 29 -4.49 -5.93 45.92
CA ASP A 29 -5.17 -6.89 45.06
C ASP A 29 -4.22 -7.31 43.93
N ALA A 30 -3.15 -8.01 44.31
CA ALA A 30 -2.14 -8.48 43.38
C ALA A 30 -1.67 -9.89 43.78
N ALA A 31 -1.56 -10.79 42.80
CA ALA A 31 -1.16 -12.16 43.04
C ALA A 31 0.24 -12.23 43.68
N GLY A 32 0.37 -12.96 44.78
CA GLY A 32 1.62 -13.12 45.52
C GLY A 32 2.03 -11.92 46.37
N VAL A 33 1.21 -10.86 46.45
CA VAL A 33 1.46 -9.71 47.32
C VAL A 33 0.61 -9.82 48.58
N THR A 34 1.25 -10.10 49.71
CA THR A 34 0.62 -10.07 51.04
C THR A 34 0.82 -8.73 51.74
N GLY A 35 1.94 -8.06 51.44
CA GLY A 35 2.30 -6.77 52.02
C GLY A 35 1.33 -5.65 51.65
N SER A 36 1.10 -4.76 52.61
CA SER A 36 0.18 -3.62 52.50
C SER A 36 0.79 -2.37 53.12
N SER A 37 0.03 -1.29 53.27
CA SER A 37 0.44 -0.11 54.02
C SER A 37 -0.69 0.44 54.86
N VAL A 38 -0.32 1.07 55.98
CA VAL A 38 -1.21 1.96 56.74
C VAL A 38 -0.82 3.40 56.46
N HIS A 39 -1.81 4.23 56.13
CA HIS A 39 -1.61 5.64 55.85
C HIS A 39 -2.24 6.48 56.94
N LEU A 40 -1.42 7.31 57.59
CA LEU A 40 -1.91 8.35 58.48
C LEU A 40 -2.06 9.65 57.69
N LEU A 41 -3.29 10.08 57.48
CA LEU A 41 -3.67 11.23 56.66
C LEU A 41 -4.13 12.39 57.54
N GLN A 42 -3.90 13.62 57.07
CA GLN A 42 -4.31 14.83 57.78
C GLN A 42 -5.43 15.57 57.05
N LEU A 43 -6.55 15.79 57.73
CA LEU A 43 -7.71 16.54 57.22
C LEU A 43 -7.44 18.06 57.16
N PRO A 44 -8.07 18.79 56.22
CA PRO A 44 -9.02 18.31 55.21
C PRO A 44 -8.36 17.84 53.89
N LYS A 45 -7.04 18.08 53.70
CA LYS A 45 -6.36 17.82 52.41
C LYS A 45 -5.97 16.36 52.18
N LEU A 46 -6.07 15.51 53.20
CA LEU A 46 -5.67 14.10 53.18
C LEU A 46 -4.21 13.87 52.73
N ASN A 47 -3.33 14.81 53.05
CA ASN A 47 -1.90 14.62 52.89
C ASN A 47 -1.42 13.54 53.86
N ALA A 48 -0.58 12.61 53.38
CA ALA A 48 0.06 11.63 54.25
C ALA A 48 1.00 12.34 55.22
N ARG A 49 0.84 12.12 56.52
CA ARG A 49 1.91 12.35 57.50
C ARG A 49 2.98 11.28 57.35
N PHE A 50 2.54 10.03 57.26
CA PHE A 50 3.38 8.91 56.90
C PHE A 50 2.57 7.82 56.19
N SER A 51 3.27 6.89 55.56
CA SER A 51 2.70 5.66 55.00
C SER A 51 3.63 4.52 55.40
N ALA A 52 3.17 3.70 56.32
CA ALA A 52 3.96 2.64 56.96
C ALA A 52 3.74 1.32 56.20
N PRO A 53 4.78 0.71 55.61
CA PRO A 53 4.64 -0.60 54.98
C PRO A 53 4.41 -1.70 56.02
N LEU A 54 3.60 -2.70 55.65
CA LEU A 54 3.24 -3.86 56.45
C LEU A 54 3.41 -5.15 55.65
N ASN A 55 3.61 -6.27 56.35
CA ASN A 55 3.77 -7.60 55.73
C ASN A 55 2.43 -8.26 55.34
N ALA A 56 1.33 -7.76 55.92
CA ALA A 56 -0.02 -8.26 55.71
C ALA A 56 -1.05 -7.13 55.55
N ALA A 57 -2.25 -7.48 55.08
CA ALA A 57 -3.35 -6.54 54.94
C ALA A 57 -3.82 -5.99 56.29
N THR A 58 -4.14 -4.70 56.34
CA THR A 58 -4.75 -4.07 57.51
C THR A 58 -6.24 -4.35 57.53
N THR A 59 -6.73 -4.94 58.60
CA THR A 59 -8.13 -5.36 58.77
C THR A 59 -8.87 -4.60 59.85
N ALA A 60 -8.14 -4.03 60.83
CA ALA A 60 -8.70 -3.19 61.87
C ALA A 60 -7.76 -2.02 62.20
N LEU A 61 -8.34 -0.86 62.51
CA LEU A 61 -7.61 0.34 62.91
C LEU A 61 -8.33 1.00 64.09
N ALA A 62 -7.57 1.56 65.02
CA ALA A 62 -8.12 2.33 66.14
C ALA A 62 -7.09 3.33 66.69
N PHE A 63 -7.57 4.37 67.37
CA PHE A 63 -6.70 5.35 68.06
C PHE A 63 -6.89 5.23 69.57
N SER A 64 -5.77 5.29 70.31
CA SER A 64 -5.79 5.44 71.77
C SER A 64 -5.73 6.91 72.17
N ASP A 65 -6.25 7.22 73.37
CA ASP A 65 -6.30 8.56 73.96
C ASP A 65 -4.92 9.24 74.08
N ASP A 66 -3.83 8.46 74.05
CA ASP A 66 -2.43 8.91 74.07
C ASP A 66 -1.87 9.27 72.67
N ASP A 67 -2.74 9.54 71.69
CA ASP A 67 -2.40 9.86 70.29
C ASP A 67 -1.60 8.74 69.58
N LEU A 68 -1.88 7.48 69.95
CA LEU A 68 -1.28 6.28 69.37
C LEU A 68 -2.22 5.65 68.33
N LEU A 69 -1.68 5.35 67.15
CA LEU A 69 -2.36 4.60 66.10
C LEU A 69 -2.10 3.11 66.28
N LEU A 70 -3.17 2.32 66.32
CA LEU A 70 -3.11 0.86 66.33
C LEU A 70 -3.62 0.28 65.01
N ALA A 71 -2.93 -0.75 64.52
CA ALA A 71 -3.36 -1.54 63.39
C ALA A 71 -3.34 -3.02 63.70
N GLY A 72 -4.45 -3.70 63.38
CA GLY A 72 -4.55 -5.15 63.36
C GLY A 72 -4.45 -5.65 61.92
N THR A 73 -3.70 -6.72 61.73
CA THR A 73 -3.42 -7.28 60.41
C THR A 73 -4.07 -8.64 60.18
N ALA A 74 -4.10 -9.06 58.91
CA ALA A 74 -4.68 -10.33 58.47
C ALA A 74 -3.90 -11.58 58.93
N ASP A 75 -2.65 -11.42 59.36
CA ASP A 75 -1.79 -12.48 59.94
C ASP A 75 -1.79 -12.49 61.48
N GLY A 76 -2.62 -11.66 62.11
CA GLY A 76 -2.80 -11.68 63.57
C GLY A 76 -1.82 -10.81 64.36
N GLU A 77 -1.10 -9.91 63.69
CA GLU A 77 -0.22 -8.94 64.33
C GLU A 77 -0.95 -7.67 64.74
N LEU A 78 -0.59 -7.16 65.92
CA LEU A 78 -1.01 -5.87 66.44
C LEU A 78 0.20 -4.94 66.47
N LEU A 79 0.06 -3.79 65.82
CA LEU A 79 1.13 -2.82 65.62
C LEU A 79 0.72 -1.44 66.14
N ILE A 80 1.69 -0.67 66.65
CA ILE A 80 1.50 0.68 67.18
C ILE A 80 2.44 1.67 66.50
N TRP A 81 1.93 2.87 66.21
CA TRP A 81 2.71 4.04 65.85
C TRP A 81 2.30 5.26 66.68
N ARG A 82 3.27 6.13 66.99
CA ARG A 82 2.99 7.49 67.43
C ARG A 82 2.50 8.34 66.26
N SER A 83 1.45 9.13 66.47
CA SER A 83 0.86 9.97 65.41
C SER A 83 1.70 11.19 65.00
N ASP A 84 2.71 11.55 65.78
CA ASP A 84 3.71 12.59 65.52
C ASP A 84 5.07 12.04 65.03
N GLY A 85 5.20 10.71 64.94
CA GLY A 85 6.42 10.03 64.51
C GLY A 85 6.64 10.01 62.99
N GLN A 86 7.80 9.47 62.57
CA GLN A 86 8.13 9.29 61.15
C GLN A 86 7.37 8.14 60.48
N GLY A 87 6.85 7.19 61.26
CA GLY A 87 5.99 6.11 60.78
C GLY A 87 6.63 5.06 59.86
N ALA A 88 7.95 5.09 59.64
CA ALA A 88 8.63 4.10 58.78
C ALA A 88 8.60 2.68 59.37
N THR A 89 8.65 2.57 60.69
CA THR A 89 8.59 1.31 61.45
C THR A 89 7.61 1.47 62.61
N PRO A 90 6.93 0.40 63.04
CA PRO A 90 6.09 0.42 64.24
C PRO A 90 6.95 0.66 65.49
N ASP A 91 6.41 1.41 66.45
CA ASP A 91 6.99 1.61 67.78
C ASP A 91 6.89 0.35 68.65
N ALA A 92 5.86 -0.48 68.40
CA ALA A 92 5.67 -1.80 69.00
C ALA A 92 4.91 -2.72 68.04
N GLN A 93 5.24 -4.01 68.06
CA GLN A 93 4.61 -5.06 67.26
C GLN A 93 4.55 -6.36 68.07
N GLN A 94 3.39 -7.02 68.08
CA GLN A 94 3.21 -8.32 68.72
C GLN A 94 2.18 -9.16 67.96
N THR A 95 2.49 -10.44 67.71
CA THR A 95 1.49 -11.41 67.24
C THR A 95 0.58 -11.80 68.39
N VAL A 96 -0.71 -11.54 68.26
CA VAL A 96 -1.72 -11.72 69.32
C VAL A 96 -2.83 -12.69 68.92
N HIS A 97 -3.00 -12.93 67.62
CA HIS A 97 -3.98 -13.88 67.08
C HIS A 97 -3.29 -14.85 66.13
N ALA A 98 -3.83 -16.07 66.00
CA ALA A 98 -3.34 -17.05 65.02
C ALA A 98 -3.86 -16.79 63.60
N GLY A 99 -4.95 -16.01 63.49
CA GLY A 99 -5.54 -15.56 62.24
C GLY A 99 -5.80 -14.05 62.24
N ALA A 100 -6.56 -13.58 61.25
CA ALA A 100 -6.79 -12.16 61.05
C ALA A 100 -7.45 -11.48 62.26
N ILE A 101 -6.92 -10.33 62.69
CA ILE A 101 -7.57 -9.45 63.66
C ILE A 101 -8.75 -8.77 62.96
N ARG A 102 -9.99 -9.07 63.37
CA ARG A 102 -11.19 -8.57 62.68
C ARG A 102 -11.69 -7.24 63.20
N ALA A 103 -11.53 -6.97 64.48
CA ALA A 103 -11.90 -5.68 65.06
C ALA A 103 -11.00 -5.34 66.25
N LEU A 104 -10.89 -4.04 66.51
CA LEU A 104 -10.17 -3.46 67.64
C LEU A 104 -11.10 -2.50 68.37
N ALA A 105 -11.08 -2.55 69.70
CA ALA A 105 -11.73 -1.57 70.56
C ALA A 105 -10.74 -1.06 71.60
N ILE A 106 -10.84 0.22 71.94
CA ILE A 106 -9.92 0.88 72.86
C ILE A 106 -10.69 1.55 73.98
N SER A 107 -10.16 1.44 75.20
CA SER A 107 -10.62 2.17 76.38
C SER A 107 -9.40 2.66 77.15
N GLY A 108 -9.04 3.94 77.00
CA GLY A 108 -7.82 4.50 77.56
C GLY A 108 -6.57 3.80 77.03
N ARG A 109 -5.87 3.11 77.94
CA ARG A 109 -4.66 2.32 77.64
C ARG A 109 -4.93 0.84 77.39
N GLN A 110 -6.19 0.43 77.34
CA GLN A 110 -6.56 -0.96 77.13
C GLN A 110 -6.99 -1.17 75.68
N VAL A 111 -6.46 -2.20 75.04
CA VAL A 111 -6.75 -2.58 73.66
C VAL A 111 -7.36 -3.96 73.66
N ALA A 112 -8.60 -4.06 73.21
CA ALA A 112 -9.26 -5.32 72.97
C ALA A 112 -9.20 -5.67 71.49
N SER A 113 -8.82 -6.91 71.18
CA SER A 113 -8.77 -7.45 69.83
C SER A 113 -9.58 -8.75 69.73
N VAL A 114 -10.22 -8.95 68.58
CA VAL A 114 -10.92 -10.19 68.25
C VAL A 114 -10.46 -10.74 66.91
N GLY A 115 -10.42 -12.08 66.79
CA GLY A 115 -9.84 -12.76 65.63
C GLY A 115 -10.70 -13.87 65.02
N GLU A 116 -10.22 -14.38 63.88
CA GLU A 116 -10.79 -15.50 63.10
C GLU A 116 -10.99 -16.79 63.91
N GLU A 117 -10.20 -16.98 64.96
CA GLU A 117 -10.18 -18.19 65.79
C GLU A 117 -11.16 -18.15 66.97
N GLY A 118 -11.99 -17.10 67.06
CA GLY A 118 -13.02 -16.97 68.10
C GLY A 118 -12.51 -16.46 69.46
N LEU A 119 -11.30 -15.88 69.49
CA LEU A 119 -10.65 -15.35 70.69
C LEU A 119 -10.90 -13.85 70.87
N LEU A 120 -11.16 -13.45 72.11
CA LEU A 120 -11.08 -12.09 72.61
C LEU A 120 -9.79 -11.95 73.44
N VAL A 121 -8.93 -11.00 73.09
CA VAL A 121 -7.67 -10.75 73.81
C VAL A 121 -7.63 -9.29 74.26
N LEU A 122 -7.25 -9.06 75.52
CA LEU A 122 -7.12 -7.75 76.13
C LEU A 122 -5.66 -7.47 76.47
N HIS A 123 -5.13 -6.36 75.96
CA HIS A 123 -3.79 -5.87 76.23
C HIS A 123 -3.82 -4.51 76.93
N ASP A 124 -2.96 -4.32 77.92
CA ASP A 124 -2.65 -3.01 78.47
C ASP A 124 -1.41 -2.43 77.76
N LEU A 125 -1.48 -1.16 77.38
CA LEU A 125 -0.37 -0.39 76.80
C LEU A 125 0.48 0.20 77.93
N LYS A 126 1.72 -0.30 78.07
CA LYS A 126 2.69 0.23 79.03
C LYS A 126 3.72 1.09 78.32
N ARG A 127 3.90 2.32 78.81
CA ARG A 127 5.04 3.19 78.44
C ARG A 127 6.16 2.99 79.45
N ASP A 128 7.35 2.66 78.96
CA ASP A 128 8.60 2.65 79.72
C ASP A 128 9.58 3.65 79.09
N GLY A 129 9.58 4.87 79.63
CA GLY A 129 10.22 6.03 78.98
C GLY A 129 9.62 6.28 77.59
N ASP A 130 10.47 6.19 76.56
CA ASP A 130 10.07 6.33 75.16
C ASP A 130 9.63 5.01 74.49
N ARG A 131 9.71 3.86 75.16
CA ARG A 131 9.30 2.58 74.58
C ARG A 131 7.85 2.24 74.94
N ILE A 132 7.12 1.74 73.95
CA ILE A 132 5.75 1.23 74.12
C ILE A 132 5.83 -0.30 74.12
N GLN A 133 5.15 -0.94 75.06
CA GLN A 133 5.05 -2.40 75.13
C GLN A 133 3.61 -2.82 75.35
N PHE A 134 3.25 -3.93 74.72
CA PHE A 134 2.01 -4.65 74.97
C PHE A 134 2.19 -5.55 76.19
N ARG A 135 1.22 -5.53 77.10
CA ARG A 135 1.11 -6.50 78.19
C ARG A 135 -0.23 -7.19 78.10
N GLU A 136 -0.22 -8.48 77.75
CA GLU A 136 -1.43 -9.29 77.78
C GLU A 136 -1.99 -9.33 79.21
N ARG A 137 -3.28 -8.99 79.34
CA ARG A 137 -3.99 -8.97 80.62
C ARG A 137 -4.95 -10.14 80.73
N ALA A 138 -5.64 -10.48 79.65
CA ALA A 138 -6.58 -11.58 79.59
C ALA A 138 -6.75 -12.08 78.15
N GLN A 139 -6.99 -13.38 78.01
CA GLN A 139 -7.35 -14.05 76.77
C GLN A 139 -8.52 -14.99 77.05
N ARG A 140 -9.57 -14.94 76.23
CA ARG A 140 -10.77 -15.78 76.38
C ARG A 140 -11.28 -16.24 75.03
N ARG A 141 -11.53 -17.55 74.90
CA ARG A 141 -12.29 -18.10 73.77
C ARG A 141 -13.77 -17.97 74.07
N LEU A 142 -14.49 -17.29 73.17
CA LEU A 142 -15.93 -17.07 73.28
C LEU A 142 -16.71 -17.93 72.30
N SER A 143 -16.12 -18.22 71.14
CA SER A 143 -16.74 -19.00 70.07
C SER A 143 -15.75 -19.96 69.42
N GLU A 144 -16.27 -20.99 68.75
CA GLU A 144 -15.52 -21.83 67.81
C GLU A 144 -15.50 -21.24 66.39
N GLN A 145 -16.25 -20.17 66.16
CA GLN A 145 -16.28 -19.44 64.88
C GLN A 145 -15.63 -18.05 65.02
N ALA A 146 -15.32 -17.43 63.88
CA ALA A 146 -14.68 -16.12 63.83
C ALA A 146 -15.49 -15.04 64.56
N LEU A 147 -14.84 -14.32 65.46
CA LEU A 147 -15.35 -13.07 66.02
C LEU A 147 -15.03 -11.94 65.04
N ARG A 148 -15.99 -11.03 64.84
CA ARG A 148 -15.94 -9.99 63.80
C ARG A 148 -16.06 -8.58 64.34
N ALA A 149 -16.74 -8.40 65.46
CA ALA A 149 -16.96 -7.09 66.08
C ALA A 149 -16.59 -7.15 67.56
N VAL A 150 -15.99 -6.07 68.05
CA VAL A 150 -15.76 -5.84 69.48
C VAL A 150 -15.99 -4.36 69.78
N VAL A 151 -16.65 -4.09 70.89
CA VAL A 151 -16.89 -2.73 71.40
C VAL A 151 -16.75 -2.70 72.91
N VAL A 152 -16.29 -1.58 73.43
CA VAL A 152 -16.15 -1.33 74.87
C VAL A 152 -17.04 -0.15 75.24
N ASP A 153 -17.82 -0.30 76.30
CA ASP A 153 -18.54 0.79 76.93
C ASP A 153 -17.76 1.25 78.17
N THR A 154 -17.23 2.46 78.11
CA THR A 154 -16.46 3.07 79.19
C THR A 154 -17.33 3.46 80.37
N ALA A 155 -18.63 3.72 80.15
CA ALA A 155 -19.55 4.13 81.22
C ALA A 155 -19.94 2.95 82.12
N SER A 156 -20.29 1.80 81.53
CA SER A 156 -20.63 0.58 82.28
C SER A 156 -19.43 -0.35 82.54
N ALA A 157 -18.23 0.02 82.09
CA ALA A 157 -17.02 -0.81 82.15
C ALA A 157 -17.25 -2.23 81.60
N SER A 158 -17.98 -2.34 80.49
CA SER A 158 -18.36 -3.61 79.86
C SER A 158 -17.75 -3.73 78.46
N ILE A 159 -17.49 -4.97 78.04
CA ILE A 159 -17.01 -5.30 76.70
C ILE A 159 -17.99 -6.27 76.04
N ALA A 160 -18.31 -6.01 74.77
CA ALA A 160 -19.11 -6.91 73.96
C ALA A 160 -18.32 -7.37 72.73
N ALA A 161 -18.37 -8.66 72.45
CA ALA A 161 -17.82 -9.27 71.25
C ALA A 161 -18.90 -10.09 70.53
N ALA A 162 -18.87 -10.09 69.21
CA ALA A 162 -19.78 -10.89 68.40
C ALA A 162 -19.15 -11.35 67.09
N GLY A 163 -19.70 -12.41 66.51
CA GLY A 163 -19.08 -13.09 65.37
C GLY A 163 -20.04 -13.80 64.44
N ALA A 164 -19.50 -14.79 63.73
CA ALA A 164 -20.21 -15.58 62.72
C ALA A 164 -21.30 -16.51 63.30
N ASP A 165 -21.31 -16.72 64.61
CA ASP A 165 -22.23 -17.56 65.36
C ASP A 165 -23.53 -16.88 65.80
N ASN A 166 -23.80 -15.67 65.29
CA ASN A 166 -25.00 -14.87 65.61
C ASN A 166 -25.16 -14.58 67.11
N THR A 167 -24.06 -14.51 67.87
CA THR A 167 -24.14 -14.39 69.32
C THR A 167 -23.35 -13.18 69.82
N ILE A 168 -23.96 -12.38 70.69
CA ILE A 168 -23.30 -11.31 71.42
C ILE A 168 -22.88 -11.84 72.78
N TYR A 169 -21.59 -11.73 73.07
CA TYR A 169 -20.98 -12.06 74.35
C TYR A 169 -20.65 -10.79 75.10
N LEU A 170 -21.34 -10.56 76.23
CA LEU A 170 -21.11 -9.40 77.09
C LEU A 170 -20.35 -9.84 78.35
N LEU A 171 -19.23 -9.18 78.64
CA LEU A 171 -18.39 -9.42 79.82
C LEU A 171 -18.03 -8.11 80.54
N PRO A 172 -17.80 -8.14 81.86
CA PRO A 172 -17.16 -7.03 82.56
C PRO A 172 -15.71 -6.85 82.11
N LEU A 173 -15.31 -5.63 81.74
CA LEU A 173 -13.96 -5.32 81.23
C LEU A 173 -12.85 -5.64 82.25
N ALA A 174 -13.14 -5.50 83.54
CA ALA A 174 -12.16 -5.72 84.60
C ALA A 174 -11.79 -7.21 84.80
N ASN A 175 -12.68 -8.14 84.43
CA ASN A 175 -12.54 -9.57 84.74
C ASN A 175 -12.97 -10.49 83.57
N ILE A 176 -12.36 -10.32 82.40
CA ILE A 176 -12.67 -11.10 81.19
C ILE A 176 -12.33 -12.59 81.34
N GLY A 177 -11.31 -12.93 82.14
CA GLY A 177 -10.83 -14.31 82.29
C GLY A 177 -11.81 -15.21 83.05
N ASP A 178 -12.32 -14.71 84.18
CA ASP A 178 -13.06 -15.51 85.16
C ASP A 178 -14.57 -15.26 85.18
N ALA A 179 -15.06 -14.14 84.62
CA ALA A 179 -16.49 -13.84 84.59
C ALA A 179 -17.25 -14.75 83.60
N GLU A 180 -18.44 -15.21 83.99
CA GLU A 180 -19.34 -15.87 83.04
C GLU A 180 -19.90 -14.85 82.03
N PRO A 181 -19.75 -15.08 80.72
CA PRO A 181 -20.27 -14.17 79.71
C PRO A 181 -21.80 -14.22 79.68
N ARG A 182 -22.45 -13.06 79.59
CA ARG A 182 -23.86 -12.99 79.24
C ARG A 182 -23.97 -13.23 77.73
N ILE A 183 -24.63 -14.34 77.38
CA ILE A 183 -24.79 -14.81 76.00
C ILE A 183 -26.15 -14.32 75.48
N MET A 184 -26.15 -13.57 74.38
CA MET A 184 -27.35 -13.02 73.76
C MET A 184 -27.36 -13.38 72.26
N PRO A 185 -28.07 -14.45 71.85
CA PRO A 185 -28.32 -14.74 70.44
C PRO A 185 -28.99 -13.54 69.77
N CYS A 186 -28.51 -13.15 68.58
CA CYS A 186 -28.93 -11.94 67.91
C CYS A 186 -28.83 -12.05 66.37
N GLY A 187 -29.99 -11.98 65.69
CA GLY A 187 -30.10 -11.95 64.23
C GLY A 187 -29.55 -13.18 63.49
N GLU A 188 -29.32 -13.03 62.18
CA GLU A 188 -28.86 -14.11 61.30
C GLU A 188 -27.63 -13.74 60.43
N ARG A 189 -26.94 -14.76 59.90
CA ARG A 189 -25.79 -14.69 58.96
C ARG A 189 -24.53 -13.97 59.50
N GLY A 190 -24.36 -14.00 60.80
CA GLY A 190 -23.24 -13.45 61.56
C GLY A 190 -23.45 -11.98 61.92
N ILE A 191 -22.81 -11.53 62.98
CA ILE A 191 -22.82 -10.14 63.41
C ILE A 191 -21.50 -9.50 62.96
N PHE A 192 -21.60 -8.37 62.28
CA PHE A 192 -20.45 -7.69 61.66
C PHE A 192 -20.09 -6.38 62.35
N ALA A 193 -21.05 -5.74 63.03
CA ALA A 193 -20.84 -4.49 63.73
C ALA A 193 -21.65 -4.46 65.03
N LEU A 194 -21.10 -3.80 66.05
CA LEU A 194 -21.75 -3.57 67.33
C LEU A 194 -21.63 -2.10 67.71
N ALA A 195 -22.58 -1.56 68.46
CA ALA A 195 -22.48 -0.24 69.08
C ALA A 195 -23.32 -0.16 70.36
N PHE A 196 -22.74 0.33 71.45
CA PHE A 196 -23.49 0.63 72.67
C PHE A 196 -24.27 1.94 72.53
N THR A 197 -25.51 1.97 73.03
CA THR A 197 -26.36 3.19 73.03
C THR A 197 -26.05 4.14 74.19
N GLY A 198 -25.43 3.63 75.26
CA GLY A 198 -25.19 4.37 76.52
C GLY A 198 -26.38 4.37 77.51
N ASP A 199 -27.50 3.77 77.15
CA ASP A 199 -28.71 3.69 77.99
C ASP A 199 -29.09 2.24 78.39
N GLY A 200 -28.11 1.34 78.40
CA GLY A 200 -28.30 -0.06 78.76
C GLY A 200 -28.72 -0.97 77.59
N ARG A 201 -28.59 -0.50 76.34
CA ARG A 201 -28.84 -1.29 75.12
C ARG A 201 -27.58 -1.44 74.28
N ILE A 202 -27.55 -2.47 73.46
CA ILE A 202 -26.55 -2.68 72.42
C ILE A 202 -27.25 -2.90 71.08
N VAL A 203 -26.68 -2.30 70.03
CA VAL A 203 -27.16 -2.47 68.66
C VAL A 203 -26.21 -3.40 67.92
N ALA A 204 -26.77 -4.39 67.24
CA ALA A 204 -26.05 -5.29 66.36
C ALA A 204 -26.44 -5.10 64.90
N GLY A 205 -25.43 -5.05 64.05
CA GLY A 205 -25.56 -5.05 62.60
C GLY A 205 -25.30 -6.46 62.07
N CYS A 206 -26.35 -7.09 61.55
CA CYS A 206 -26.34 -8.50 61.18
C CYS A 206 -26.00 -8.70 59.69
N GLY A 207 -25.62 -9.93 59.34
CA GLY A 207 -25.24 -10.35 58.00
C GLY A 207 -26.41 -10.46 57.03
N ASP A 208 -27.62 -10.61 57.56
CA ASP A 208 -28.89 -10.52 56.82
C ASP A 208 -29.29 -9.07 56.48
N GLY A 209 -28.53 -8.08 56.97
CA GLY A 209 -28.79 -6.65 56.78
C GLY A 209 -29.70 -6.02 57.83
N SER A 210 -30.17 -6.80 58.80
CA SER A 210 -31.02 -6.31 59.88
C SER A 210 -30.22 -5.54 60.94
N ILE A 211 -30.91 -4.62 61.60
CA ILE A 211 -30.37 -3.87 62.75
C ILE A 211 -31.17 -4.29 63.97
N ARG A 212 -30.52 -5.02 64.87
CA ARG A 212 -31.13 -5.60 66.07
C ARG A 212 -30.74 -4.80 67.29
N VAL A 213 -31.67 -4.58 68.21
CA VAL A 213 -31.41 -3.94 69.49
C VAL A 213 -31.64 -4.97 70.60
N CYS A 214 -30.64 -5.13 71.46
CA CYS A 214 -30.68 -6.05 72.60
C CYS A 214 -30.50 -5.28 73.91
N PHE A 215 -31.18 -5.72 74.96
CA PHE A 215 -31.06 -5.14 76.30
C PHE A 215 -29.95 -5.83 77.11
N LEU A 216 -29.09 -5.04 77.73
CA LEU A 216 -27.94 -5.53 78.51
C LEU A 216 -28.35 -6.15 79.85
N GLU A 217 -29.55 -5.82 80.33
CA GLU A 217 -30.14 -6.32 81.57
C GLU A 217 -31.55 -6.90 81.32
N GLY A 218 -32.03 -7.79 82.19
CA GLY A 218 -33.35 -8.42 82.04
C GLY A 218 -33.36 -9.65 81.12
N ALA A 219 -34.56 -10.03 80.64
CA ALA A 219 -34.74 -11.17 79.74
C ALA A 219 -33.98 -10.95 78.41
N ILE A 220 -33.45 -12.02 77.84
CA ILE A 220 -32.78 -11.99 76.54
C ILE A 220 -33.88 -11.83 75.49
N ASP A 221 -34.07 -10.61 75.01
CA ASP A 221 -35.02 -10.24 73.97
C ASP A 221 -34.29 -9.40 72.90
N GLU A 222 -34.66 -9.59 71.64
CA GLU A 222 -34.12 -8.85 70.50
C GLU A 222 -35.25 -8.14 69.74
N GLU A 223 -35.06 -6.85 69.47
CA GLU A 223 -35.97 -6.07 68.63
C GLU A 223 -35.34 -5.82 67.25
N ASP A 224 -36.01 -6.25 66.17
CA ASP A 224 -35.66 -5.83 64.81
C ASP A 224 -36.09 -4.38 64.58
N ARG A 225 -35.10 -3.50 64.46
CA ARG A 225 -35.33 -2.08 64.21
C ARG A 225 -35.46 -1.73 62.75
N SER A 226 -35.01 -2.62 61.87
CA SER A 226 -34.83 -2.35 60.45
C SER A 226 -36.07 -2.65 59.61
N GLY A 227 -36.76 -3.78 59.83
CA GLY A 227 -37.93 -4.19 59.06
C GLY A 227 -37.71 -4.07 57.54
N ASP A 228 -38.67 -3.48 56.81
CA ASP A 228 -38.56 -3.23 55.36
C ASP A 228 -37.39 -2.33 54.94
N ALA A 229 -36.74 -1.64 55.89
CA ALA A 229 -35.61 -0.75 55.65
C ALA A 229 -34.25 -1.41 55.92
N ALA A 230 -34.19 -2.73 56.13
CA ALA A 230 -32.94 -3.49 56.23
C ALA A 230 -31.99 -3.25 55.04
N HIS A 231 -30.70 -3.46 55.27
CA HIS A 231 -29.70 -3.41 54.21
C HIS A 231 -29.79 -4.63 53.28
N GLN A 232 -29.41 -4.48 52.02
CA GLN A 232 -29.31 -5.60 51.07
C GLN A 232 -27.94 -6.26 51.15
N GLY A 233 -27.66 -6.88 52.30
CA GLY A 233 -26.39 -7.51 52.63
C GLY A 233 -25.87 -7.10 54.01
N PRO A 234 -24.67 -7.60 54.40
CA PRO A 234 -24.12 -7.38 55.72
C PRO A 234 -23.97 -5.91 56.12
N VAL A 235 -24.36 -5.59 57.37
CA VAL A 235 -24.10 -4.28 57.98
C VAL A 235 -22.64 -4.22 58.46
N ARG A 236 -21.78 -3.54 57.69
CA ARG A 236 -20.32 -3.52 57.88
C ARG A 236 -19.84 -2.63 59.01
N ALA A 237 -20.55 -1.56 59.34
CA ALA A 237 -20.20 -0.69 60.46
C ALA A 237 -21.44 -0.04 61.09
N LEU A 238 -21.36 0.19 62.40
CA LEU A 238 -22.35 0.92 63.19
C LEU A 238 -21.62 2.01 63.98
N LEU A 239 -22.19 3.22 64.00
CA LEU A 239 -21.59 4.35 64.68
C LEU A 239 -22.66 5.34 65.12
N PHE A 240 -22.58 5.87 66.33
CA PHE A 240 -23.45 6.96 66.77
C PHE A 240 -22.90 8.33 66.37
N SER A 241 -23.80 9.27 66.07
CA SER A 241 -23.44 10.68 65.94
C SER A 241 -22.93 11.24 67.26
N ALA A 242 -22.15 12.32 67.18
CA ALA A 242 -21.84 13.14 68.34
C ALA A 242 -23.13 13.63 69.03
N ALA A 243 -23.05 13.90 70.33
CA ALA A 243 -24.11 14.57 71.07
C ALA A 243 -24.22 16.02 70.57
N LEU A 244 -25.35 16.36 69.95
CA LEU A 244 -25.59 17.67 69.37
C LEU A 244 -26.75 18.35 70.07
N ASN A 245 -26.73 19.69 70.06
CA ASN A 245 -27.84 20.50 70.52
C ASN A 245 -28.44 21.27 69.33
N ASP A 246 -29.75 21.51 69.40
CA ASP A 246 -30.43 22.38 68.43
C ASP A 246 -30.05 23.86 68.61
N GLU A 247 -30.59 24.73 67.75
CA GLU A 247 -30.33 26.18 67.80
C GLU A 247 -30.78 26.83 69.12
N GLN A 248 -31.69 26.20 69.86
CA GLN A 248 -32.17 26.64 71.18
C GLN A 248 -31.41 25.96 72.33
N ASN A 249 -30.28 25.29 72.03
CA ASN A 249 -29.41 24.58 72.96
C ASN A 249 -30.08 23.40 73.69
N ARG A 250 -31.09 22.77 73.09
CA ARG A 250 -31.72 21.53 73.61
C ARG A 250 -31.01 20.31 73.02
N PRO A 251 -30.79 19.23 73.80
CA PRO A 251 -30.13 18.03 73.30
C PRO A 251 -30.96 17.33 72.23
N LEU A 252 -30.32 16.96 71.12
CA LEU A 252 -30.89 16.18 70.04
C LEU A 252 -30.69 14.68 70.29
N PRO A 253 -31.60 13.82 69.82
CA PRO A 253 -31.40 12.38 69.90
C PRO A 253 -30.21 11.96 69.04
N HIS A 254 -29.38 11.07 69.59
CA HIS A 254 -28.24 10.50 68.87
C HIS A 254 -28.74 9.74 67.64
N ARG A 255 -28.12 10.00 66.49
CA ARG A 255 -28.39 9.27 65.25
C ARG A 255 -27.50 8.04 65.22
N LEU A 256 -28.07 6.89 64.89
CA LEU A 256 -27.27 5.71 64.54
C LEU A 256 -27.01 5.73 63.04
N PHE A 257 -25.76 5.64 62.65
CA PHE A 257 -25.32 5.42 61.28
C PHE A 257 -25.04 3.93 61.08
N SER A 258 -25.67 3.34 60.07
CA SER A 258 -25.37 1.98 59.61
C SER A 258 -24.85 2.00 58.19
N LEU A 259 -23.74 1.31 57.96
CA LEU A 259 -23.11 1.18 56.65
C LEU A 259 -23.31 -0.25 56.16
N GLY A 260 -24.04 -0.43 55.06
CA GLY A 260 -24.26 -1.74 54.47
C GLY A 260 -23.34 -2.02 53.29
N GLU A 261 -23.07 -3.30 53.04
CA GLU A 261 -22.36 -3.75 51.83
C GLU A 261 -23.13 -3.45 50.54
N ASP A 262 -24.44 -3.19 50.65
CA ASP A 262 -25.29 -2.68 49.57
C ASP A 262 -24.88 -1.30 49.04
N GLY A 263 -23.94 -0.63 49.71
CA GLY A 263 -23.44 0.68 49.31
C GLY A 263 -24.28 1.83 49.86
N GLU A 264 -25.14 1.55 50.83
CA GLU A 264 -26.00 2.53 51.48
C GLU A 264 -25.50 2.85 52.89
N LEU A 265 -25.52 4.13 53.22
CA LEU A 265 -25.42 4.62 54.59
C LEU A 265 -26.83 5.01 55.06
N LYS A 266 -27.37 4.30 56.06
CA LYS A 266 -28.69 4.59 56.64
C LYS A 266 -28.55 5.29 57.99
N ILE A 267 -29.38 6.29 58.20
CA ILE A 267 -29.37 7.18 59.37
C ILE A 267 -30.66 6.96 60.15
N TRP A 268 -30.54 6.41 61.35
CA TRP A 268 -31.64 5.95 62.18
C TRP A 268 -31.84 6.84 63.40
N THR A 269 -33.10 6.97 63.82
CA THR A 269 -33.48 7.43 65.16
C THR A 269 -34.00 6.23 65.93
N LEU A 270 -33.17 5.64 66.78
CA LEU A 270 -33.51 4.37 67.43
C LEU A 270 -34.80 4.46 68.26
N ASP A 271 -35.01 5.58 68.96
CA ASP A 271 -36.16 5.73 69.86
C ASP A 271 -37.48 6.07 69.13
N GLN A 272 -37.42 6.42 67.83
CA GLN A 272 -38.60 6.78 67.04
C GLN A 272 -38.77 5.83 65.86
N ARG A 273 -39.93 5.17 65.69
CA ARG A 273 -40.21 4.27 64.54
C ARG A 273 -40.42 5.03 63.23
N ARG A 274 -39.45 5.87 62.84
CA ARG A 274 -39.37 6.57 61.55
C ARG A 274 -38.49 5.78 60.59
N LYS A 275 -38.83 5.83 59.30
CA LYS A 275 -37.96 5.27 58.25
C LYS A 275 -36.61 6.01 58.27
N PRO A 276 -35.49 5.28 58.12
CA PRO A 276 -34.18 5.90 58.10
C PRO A 276 -34.01 6.77 56.85
N ARG A 277 -33.12 7.76 56.95
CA ARG A 277 -32.64 8.49 55.77
C ARG A 277 -31.49 7.70 55.15
N THR A 278 -31.50 7.51 53.83
CA THR A 278 -30.47 6.78 53.10
C THR A 278 -29.58 7.72 52.29
N VAL A 279 -28.27 7.49 52.33
CA VAL A 279 -27.27 8.19 51.52
C VAL A 279 -26.44 7.16 50.74
N PRO A 280 -26.35 7.26 49.40
CA PRO A 280 -25.53 6.34 48.61
C PRO A 280 -24.04 6.68 48.77
N ILE A 281 -23.23 5.67 49.08
CA ILE A 281 -21.77 5.80 49.27
C ILE A 281 -21.02 5.31 48.04
N GLY A 282 -21.41 4.15 47.49
CA GLY A 282 -20.67 3.46 46.44
C GLY A 282 -20.63 1.96 46.70
N ARG A 283 -19.97 1.18 45.83
CA ARG A 283 -19.94 -0.28 45.96
C ARG A 283 -18.96 -0.74 47.04
N ASP A 284 -19.36 -1.77 47.79
CA ASP A 284 -18.55 -2.48 48.79
C ASP A 284 -17.85 -1.57 49.82
N PRO A 285 -18.59 -0.72 50.54
CA PRO A 285 -18.01 0.02 51.66
C PRO A 285 -17.69 -0.96 52.81
N ARG A 286 -16.58 -0.72 53.52
CA ARG A 286 -16.02 -1.68 54.50
C ARG A 286 -15.95 -1.19 55.93
N ALA A 287 -15.69 0.09 56.14
CA ALA A 287 -15.58 0.65 57.48
C ALA A 287 -16.04 2.10 57.51
N LEU A 288 -16.37 2.57 58.72
CA LEU A 288 -16.93 3.88 59.01
C LEU A 288 -16.21 4.46 60.23
N ALA A 289 -15.82 5.73 60.16
CA ALA A 289 -15.26 6.49 61.28
C ALA A 289 -15.88 7.89 61.35
N LEU A 290 -15.98 8.43 62.56
CA LEU A 290 -16.40 9.81 62.81
C LEU A 290 -15.20 10.61 63.29
N VAL A 291 -14.88 11.65 62.55
CA VAL A 291 -13.97 12.71 62.99
C VAL A 291 -14.80 13.65 63.84
N GLU A 292 -14.58 13.65 65.14
CA GLU A 292 -15.37 14.47 66.06
C GLU A 292 -15.30 15.96 65.71
N GLY A 293 -16.47 16.60 65.73
CA GLY A 293 -16.57 18.04 65.51
C GLY A 293 -16.04 18.80 66.70
N ASN A 294 -15.45 19.98 66.47
CA ASN A 294 -15.08 20.86 67.57
C ASN A 294 -16.37 21.47 68.16
N PRO A 295 -16.68 21.27 69.46
CA PRO A 295 -17.89 21.83 70.08
C PRO A 295 -17.95 23.36 70.03
N GLN A 296 -16.79 24.02 69.96
CA GLN A 296 -16.66 25.47 69.85
C GLN A 296 -16.73 25.98 68.40
N ALA A 297 -16.81 25.10 67.40
CA ALA A 297 -16.92 25.50 66.01
C ALA A 297 -18.29 26.11 65.68
N LYS A 298 -18.38 26.69 64.48
CA LYS A 298 -19.66 27.11 63.89
C LYS A 298 -20.64 25.94 63.93
N PRO A 299 -21.93 26.18 64.15
CA PRO A 299 -22.83 25.08 64.46
C PRO A 299 -22.97 24.07 63.29
N GLU A 300 -22.78 24.48 62.03
CA GLU A 300 -22.64 23.59 60.85
C GLU A 300 -21.47 22.60 60.89
N GLN A 301 -20.46 22.82 61.73
CA GLN A 301 -19.23 22.02 61.86
C GLN A 301 -19.16 21.23 63.17
N ARG A 302 -20.15 21.40 64.06
CA ARG A 302 -20.20 20.73 65.37
C ARG A 302 -20.47 19.23 65.27
N GLY A 303 -21.14 18.79 64.20
CA GLY A 303 -21.43 17.37 63.94
C GLY A 303 -20.22 16.53 63.58
N GLY A 304 -19.10 17.16 63.18
CA GLY A 304 -17.91 16.44 62.72
C GLY A 304 -17.97 16.02 61.25
N THR A 305 -17.05 15.13 60.86
CA THR A 305 -16.95 14.61 59.49
C THR A 305 -17.04 13.09 59.52
N LEU A 306 -18.02 12.54 58.80
CA LEU A 306 -18.17 11.11 58.61
C LEU A 306 -17.24 10.67 57.47
N VAL A 307 -16.47 9.61 57.70
CA VAL A 307 -15.54 9.05 56.73
C VAL A 307 -15.81 7.57 56.54
N THR A 308 -15.90 7.13 55.29
CA THR A 308 -16.02 5.72 54.94
C THR A 308 -15.04 5.33 53.85
N VAL A 309 -14.61 4.07 53.88
CA VAL A 309 -13.68 3.46 52.95
C VAL A 309 -14.33 2.34 52.17
N THR A 310 -13.91 2.15 50.92
CA THR A 310 -14.45 1.11 50.05
C THR A 310 -13.37 0.18 49.51
N GLU A 311 -13.78 -1.05 49.17
CA GLU A 311 -12.91 -1.98 48.42
C GLU A 311 -12.61 -1.52 46.99
N GLN A 312 -13.28 -0.48 46.50
CA GLN A 312 -12.95 0.18 45.24
C GLN A 312 -11.83 1.22 45.38
N ARG A 313 -11.11 1.20 46.52
CA ARG A 313 -9.98 2.10 46.83
C ARG A 313 -10.42 3.56 46.93
N GLN A 314 -11.63 3.81 47.44
CA GLN A 314 -12.17 5.17 47.58
C GLN A 314 -12.38 5.53 49.04
N LEU A 315 -12.18 6.82 49.33
CA LEU A 315 -12.54 7.48 50.58
C LEU A 315 -13.72 8.40 50.30
N TRP A 316 -14.77 8.28 51.09
CA TRP A 316 -15.93 9.16 51.03
C TRP A 316 -16.03 9.95 52.33
N LEU A 317 -16.19 11.26 52.22
CA LEU A 317 -16.22 12.19 53.36
C LEU A 317 -17.47 13.07 53.26
N SER A 318 -18.21 13.20 54.36
CA SER A 318 -19.34 14.13 54.45
C SER A 318 -19.43 14.79 55.82
N THR A 319 -19.68 16.09 55.84
CA THR A 319 -19.85 16.84 57.09
C THR A 319 -21.23 16.63 57.67
N ILE A 320 -21.31 16.43 58.97
CA ILE A 320 -22.58 16.27 59.68
C ILE A 320 -23.08 17.66 60.11
N ASN A 321 -24.31 17.99 59.71
CA ASN A 321 -24.95 19.24 60.08
C ASN A 321 -25.43 19.26 61.54
N GLN A 322 -26.03 20.38 61.95
CA GLN A 322 -26.58 20.58 63.29
C GLN A 322 -27.67 19.56 63.66
N ASP A 323 -28.40 19.02 62.69
CA ASP A 323 -29.46 18.02 62.91
C ASP A 323 -28.95 16.58 63.10
N GLY A 324 -27.63 16.39 63.04
CA GLY A 324 -26.99 15.08 63.10
C GLY A 324 -27.06 14.29 61.78
N ASN A 325 -27.32 14.95 60.65
CA ASN A 325 -27.37 14.31 59.34
C ASN A 325 -26.15 14.66 58.48
N PRO A 326 -25.62 13.70 57.68
CA PRO A 326 -24.71 14.00 56.58
C PRO A 326 -25.32 15.08 55.66
N SER A 327 -24.52 16.09 55.36
CA SER A 327 -24.92 17.31 54.68
C SER A 327 -23.83 17.80 53.74
N GLY A 328 -24.18 18.75 52.86
CA GLY A 328 -23.29 19.23 51.80
C GLY A 328 -23.12 18.23 50.66
N ASN A 329 -22.16 18.51 49.79
CA ASN A 329 -21.74 17.57 48.75
C ASN A 329 -20.62 16.69 49.31
N PRO A 330 -20.79 15.36 49.35
CA PRO A 330 -19.73 14.49 49.83
C PRO A 330 -18.51 14.55 48.92
N GLU A 331 -17.33 14.53 49.53
CA GLU A 331 -16.05 14.45 48.82
C GLU A 331 -15.68 12.98 48.62
N VAL A 332 -15.29 12.63 47.39
CA VAL A 332 -14.79 11.29 47.06
C VAL A 332 -13.35 11.41 46.61
N TRP A 333 -12.46 10.72 47.31
CA TRP A 333 -11.03 10.67 47.02
C TRP A 333 -10.66 9.28 46.50
N ASP A 334 -10.12 9.25 45.29
CA ASP A 334 -9.63 8.03 44.64
C ASP A 334 -8.19 7.69 45.10
N SER A 335 -7.73 6.49 44.74
CA SER A 335 -6.36 6.04 45.06
C SER A 335 -5.27 6.68 44.19
N LYS A 336 -4.02 6.56 44.65
CA LYS A 336 -2.83 6.93 43.86
C LYS A 336 -2.74 6.12 42.57
N LEU A 337 -3.13 4.84 42.57
CA LEU A 337 -3.19 4.01 41.37
C LEU A 337 -4.19 4.59 40.37
N GLN A 338 -5.40 4.96 40.83
CA GLN A 338 -6.41 5.57 39.96
C GLN A 338 -5.92 6.89 39.35
N ARG A 339 -5.17 7.71 40.10
CA ARG A 339 -4.53 8.92 39.58
C ARG A 339 -3.60 8.61 38.40
N LEU A 340 -2.73 7.62 38.54
CA LEU A 340 -1.79 7.23 37.48
C LEU A 340 -2.53 6.70 36.23
N LEU A 341 -3.59 5.91 36.43
CA LEU A 341 -4.42 5.41 35.34
C LEU A 341 -5.18 6.54 34.62
N ASP A 342 -5.68 7.52 35.37
CA ASP A 342 -6.35 8.68 34.80
C ASP A 342 -5.37 9.59 34.03
N GLU A 343 -4.14 9.77 34.51
CA GLU A 343 -3.06 10.46 33.78
C GLU A 343 -2.73 9.79 32.45
N VAL A 344 -2.63 8.46 32.47
CA VAL A 344 -2.43 7.64 31.26
C VAL A 344 -3.58 7.79 30.28
N LYS A 345 -4.82 7.63 30.75
CA LYS A 345 -6.04 7.74 29.90
C LYS A 345 -6.23 9.15 29.34
N ALA A 346 -5.82 10.17 30.08
CA ALA A 346 -5.84 11.55 29.61
C ALA A 346 -4.68 11.89 28.65
N THR A 347 -3.87 10.92 28.22
CA THR A 347 -2.67 11.12 27.38
C THR A 347 -1.66 12.11 27.98
N ARG A 348 -1.62 12.18 29.32
CA ARG A 348 -0.67 12.98 30.10
C ARG A 348 0.39 12.13 30.78
N SER A 349 0.59 10.91 30.29
CA SER A 349 1.62 9.99 30.78
C SER A 349 3.01 10.65 30.69
N SER A 350 3.63 10.82 31.85
CA SER A 350 5.04 11.20 32.00
C SER A 350 5.89 9.94 32.20
N SER A 351 7.20 10.03 32.01
CA SER A 351 8.13 8.93 32.33
C SER A 351 7.98 8.48 33.79
N ALA A 352 7.84 9.43 34.73
CA ALA A 352 7.58 9.13 36.14
C ALA A 352 6.23 8.41 36.36
N THR A 353 5.21 8.70 35.57
CA THR A 353 3.91 7.99 35.63
C THR A 353 4.08 6.53 35.19
N LEU A 354 4.81 6.29 34.08
CA LEU A 354 5.05 4.95 33.56
C LEU A 354 5.93 4.12 34.49
N GLU A 355 7.00 4.71 35.01
CA GLU A 355 7.85 4.09 36.02
C GLU A 355 7.05 3.74 37.28
N ALA A 356 6.23 4.67 37.77
CA ALA A 356 5.38 4.41 38.94
C ALA A 356 4.41 3.24 38.69
N LEU A 357 3.76 3.16 37.52
CA LEU A 357 2.92 2.02 37.16
C LEU A 357 3.73 0.71 37.06
N ALA A 358 4.95 0.76 36.52
CA ALA A 358 5.79 -0.42 36.38
C ALA A 358 6.15 -1.07 37.73
N GLN A 359 6.34 -0.25 38.78
CA GLN A 359 6.64 -0.70 40.14
C GLN A 359 5.42 -1.24 40.90
N LEU A 360 4.20 -1.08 40.39
CA LEU A 360 2.98 -1.56 41.03
C LEU A 360 2.65 -2.99 40.61
N ALA A 361 2.38 -3.86 41.57
CA ALA A 361 2.10 -5.27 41.29
C ALA A 361 0.70 -5.51 40.69
N GLU A 362 -0.21 -4.55 40.91
CA GLU A 362 -1.60 -4.56 40.48
C GLU A 362 -1.74 -4.80 38.97
N ASP A 363 -2.70 -5.64 38.58
CA ASP A 363 -2.93 -5.98 37.18
C ASP A 363 -3.42 -4.77 36.39
N GLU A 364 -4.16 -3.87 37.04
CA GLU A 364 -4.59 -2.60 36.47
C GLU A 364 -3.39 -1.73 36.04
N ALA A 365 -2.24 -1.85 36.71
CA ALA A 365 -1.03 -1.12 36.33
C ALA A 365 -0.40 -1.66 35.04
N ARG A 366 -0.43 -2.98 34.84
CA ARG A 366 -0.10 -3.61 33.54
C ARG A 366 -1.02 -3.09 32.45
N GLU A 367 -2.34 -3.09 32.68
CA GLU A 367 -3.32 -2.59 31.71
C GLU A 367 -3.10 -1.12 31.37
N GLY A 368 -2.70 -0.31 32.34
CA GLY A 368 -2.28 1.08 32.12
C GLY A 368 -1.09 1.18 31.16
N LEU A 369 -0.04 0.39 31.35
CA LEU A 369 1.11 0.36 30.45
C LEU A 369 0.73 -0.15 29.04
N GLU A 370 -0.11 -1.18 28.95
CA GLU A 370 -0.63 -1.68 27.66
C GLU A 370 -1.48 -0.63 26.93
N PHE A 371 -2.28 0.14 27.67
CA PHE A 371 -3.04 1.25 27.09
C PHE A 371 -2.10 2.29 26.49
N VAL A 372 -1.02 2.67 27.19
CA VAL A 372 -0.04 3.62 26.64
C VAL A 372 0.61 3.04 25.38
N LEU A 373 1.07 1.80 25.43
CA LEU A 373 1.69 1.11 24.30
C LEU A 373 0.78 1.07 23.06
N THR A 374 -0.53 0.97 23.23
CA THR A 374 -1.47 0.77 22.10
C THR A 374 -2.20 2.03 21.67
N LYS A 375 -2.37 3.03 22.55
CA LYS A 375 -3.23 4.21 22.32
C LYS A 375 -2.52 5.55 22.40
N ASP A 376 -1.34 5.65 23.02
CA ASP A 376 -0.65 6.95 23.13
C ASP A 376 -0.14 7.39 21.75
N SER A 377 -0.41 8.63 21.37
CA SER A 377 0.02 9.18 20.08
C SER A 377 1.54 9.39 20.02
N ARG A 378 2.21 9.56 21.16
CA ARG A 378 3.64 9.91 21.25
C ARG A 378 4.52 8.64 21.26
N PRO A 379 5.37 8.43 20.23
CA PRO A 379 6.23 7.26 20.18
C PRO A 379 7.17 7.08 21.39
N PRO A 380 7.77 8.13 22.00
CA PRO A 380 8.61 7.96 23.18
C PRO A 380 7.89 7.26 24.34
N GLN A 381 6.60 7.55 24.57
CA GLN A 381 5.85 6.96 25.68
C GLN A 381 5.47 5.51 25.39
N ARG A 382 5.16 5.20 24.13
CA ARG A 382 4.95 3.81 23.69
C ARG A 382 6.21 2.96 23.84
N ILE A 383 7.38 3.53 23.48
CA ILE A 383 8.69 2.89 23.65
C ILE A 383 8.93 2.58 25.13
N GLU A 384 8.77 3.59 26.00
CA GLU A 384 9.00 3.44 27.43
C GLU A 384 8.03 2.44 28.07
N ALA A 385 6.75 2.47 27.68
CA ALA A 385 5.76 1.48 28.12
C ALA A 385 6.15 0.05 27.72
N ALA A 386 6.57 -0.19 26.47
CA ALA A 386 7.07 -1.50 26.03
C ALA A 386 8.29 -1.95 26.86
N GLN A 387 9.24 -1.04 27.10
CA GLN A 387 10.44 -1.34 27.91
C GLN A 387 10.07 -1.73 29.34
N TRP A 388 9.13 -1.03 29.98
CA TRP A 388 8.68 -1.37 31.32
C TRP A 388 7.94 -2.70 31.38
N LEU A 389 7.10 -3.00 30.39
CA LEU A 389 6.42 -4.31 30.30
C LEU A 389 7.43 -5.47 30.19
N GLY A 390 8.51 -5.29 29.41
CA GLY A 390 9.60 -6.26 29.30
C GLY A 390 10.43 -6.40 30.58
N LYS A 391 10.94 -5.26 31.11
CA LYS A 391 11.77 -5.23 32.34
C LYS A 391 11.05 -5.83 33.55
N THR A 392 9.74 -5.59 33.67
CA THR A 392 8.92 -6.10 34.78
C THR A 392 8.27 -7.46 34.48
N GLN A 393 8.69 -8.13 33.41
CA GLN A 393 8.32 -9.52 33.09
C GLN A 393 6.81 -9.75 33.00
N ARG A 394 6.06 -8.79 32.43
CA ARG A 394 4.59 -8.85 32.36
C ARG A 394 4.13 -9.79 31.24
N ARG A 395 4.26 -11.10 31.46
CA ARG A 395 3.89 -12.19 30.52
C ARG A 395 2.48 -12.07 29.92
N ARG A 396 1.51 -11.52 30.67
CA ARG A 396 0.13 -11.30 30.16
C ARG A 396 0.05 -10.26 29.03
N SER A 397 1.07 -9.43 28.86
CA SER A 397 1.13 -8.35 27.85
C SER A 397 1.66 -8.82 26.48
N ARG A 398 1.95 -10.12 26.32
CA ARG A 398 2.39 -10.70 25.04
C ARG A 398 1.51 -10.29 23.86
N PRO A 399 0.16 -10.33 23.93
CA PRO A 399 -0.67 -9.92 22.80
C PRO A 399 -0.48 -8.45 22.42
N ALA A 400 -0.40 -7.55 23.42
CA ALA A 400 -0.21 -6.13 23.19
C ALA A 400 1.18 -5.81 22.60
N LEU A 401 2.23 -6.49 23.10
CA LEU A 401 3.58 -6.36 22.56
C LEU A 401 3.70 -6.94 21.15
N ALA A 402 3.06 -8.08 20.87
CA ALA A 402 3.02 -8.67 19.53
C ALA A 402 2.30 -7.75 18.53
N GLN A 403 1.21 -7.09 18.96
CA GLN A 403 0.55 -6.07 18.16
C GLN A 403 1.48 -4.87 17.88
N ALA A 404 2.26 -4.43 18.88
CA ALA A 404 3.21 -3.32 18.75
C ALA A 404 4.40 -3.61 17.82
N LEU A 405 4.66 -4.86 17.44
CA LEU A 405 5.59 -5.18 16.34
C LEU A 405 5.13 -4.60 14.99
N ASN A 406 3.85 -4.26 14.85
CA ASN A 406 3.28 -3.61 13.67
C ASN A 406 3.08 -2.09 13.86
N ASP A 407 3.72 -1.45 14.85
CA ASP A 407 3.67 0.01 15.03
C ASP A 407 4.35 0.74 13.86
N ASP A 408 3.82 1.88 13.45
CA ASP A 408 4.41 2.72 12.38
C ASP A 408 5.83 3.18 12.74
N ASN A 409 6.12 3.41 14.03
CA ASN A 409 7.39 3.90 14.50
C ASN A 409 8.43 2.77 14.71
N PRO A 410 9.61 2.82 14.04
CA PRO A 410 10.65 1.79 14.18
C PRO A 410 11.18 1.61 15.61
N GLY A 411 11.22 2.68 16.41
CA GLY A 411 11.66 2.62 17.80
C GLY A 411 10.70 1.80 18.67
N VAL A 412 9.39 1.98 18.47
CA VAL A 412 8.35 1.21 19.19
C VAL A 412 8.43 -0.27 18.82
N ARG A 413 8.56 -0.58 17.52
CA ARG A 413 8.72 -1.95 17.02
C ARG A 413 9.90 -2.66 17.67
N LYS A 414 11.06 -2.00 17.69
CA LYS A 414 12.29 -2.52 18.31
C LYS A 414 12.09 -2.74 19.81
N ALA A 415 11.50 -1.77 20.52
CA ALA A 415 11.25 -1.88 21.95
C ALA A 415 10.28 -3.02 22.29
N ALA A 416 9.22 -3.20 21.48
CA ALA A 416 8.27 -4.30 21.62
C ALA A 416 8.94 -5.66 21.39
N LEU A 417 9.80 -5.78 20.37
CA LEU A 417 10.56 -7.01 20.12
C LEU A 417 11.50 -7.33 21.29
N THR A 418 12.29 -6.36 21.76
CA THR A 418 13.18 -6.55 22.92
C THR A 418 12.40 -6.92 24.18
N ALA A 419 11.22 -6.34 24.39
CA ALA A 419 10.36 -6.70 25.51
C ALA A 419 9.82 -8.13 25.40
N LEU A 420 9.44 -8.58 24.19
CA LEU A 420 9.07 -9.99 23.95
C LEU A 420 10.26 -10.93 24.19
N GLU A 421 11.46 -10.60 23.71
CA GLU A 421 12.67 -11.38 23.97
C GLU A 421 12.98 -11.49 25.47
N GLN A 422 12.76 -10.42 26.24
CA GLN A 422 12.92 -10.43 27.69
C GLN A 422 11.87 -11.29 28.40
N ILE A 423 10.63 -11.32 27.89
CA ILE A 423 9.53 -12.09 28.50
C ILE A 423 9.60 -13.58 28.13
N GLU A 424 10.09 -13.89 26.92
CA GLU A 424 10.20 -15.25 26.36
C GLU A 424 11.60 -15.84 26.51
N THR A 425 12.27 -15.61 27.63
CA THR A 425 13.62 -16.17 27.90
C THR A 425 13.67 -17.69 27.77
N GLU A 426 12.59 -18.38 28.09
CA GLU A 426 12.44 -19.84 27.98
C GLU A 426 12.04 -20.31 26.56
N ALA A 427 11.62 -19.39 25.68
CA ALA A 427 11.14 -19.68 24.33
C ALA A 427 11.63 -18.62 23.31
N PRO A 428 12.96 -18.46 23.12
CA PRO A 428 13.54 -17.33 22.38
C PRO A 428 13.09 -17.25 20.92
N LEU A 429 12.67 -18.37 20.33
CA LEU A 429 12.18 -18.42 18.96
C LEU A 429 10.77 -17.80 18.80
N GLN A 430 9.95 -17.69 19.85
CA GLN A 430 8.59 -17.14 19.73
C GLN A 430 8.62 -15.65 19.35
N ALA A 431 9.52 -14.88 19.96
CA ALA A 431 9.71 -13.46 19.63
C ALA A 431 10.18 -13.28 18.17
N LEU A 432 11.12 -14.11 17.73
CA LEU A 432 11.61 -14.09 16.35
C LEU A 432 10.53 -14.54 15.34
N GLN A 433 9.70 -15.53 15.68
CA GLN A 433 8.59 -15.97 14.84
C GLN A 433 7.53 -14.86 14.69
N ALA A 434 7.21 -14.15 15.78
CA ALA A 434 6.31 -13.00 15.72
C ALA A 434 6.90 -11.87 14.84
N ALA A 435 8.21 -11.61 14.93
CA ALA A 435 8.89 -10.65 14.08
C ALA A 435 8.91 -11.06 12.59
N LEU A 436 9.09 -12.35 12.28
CA LEU A 436 8.98 -12.88 10.91
C LEU A 436 7.58 -12.70 10.31
N GLY A 437 6.53 -12.83 11.13
CA GLY A 437 5.13 -12.61 10.73
C GLY A 437 4.72 -11.13 10.67
N GLY A 438 5.59 -10.22 11.10
CA GLY A 438 5.32 -8.79 11.14
C GLY A 438 5.26 -8.14 9.74
N ARG A 439 4.50 -7.05 9.63
CA ARG A 439 4.33 -6.33 8.36
C ARG A 439 5.58 -5.59 7.88
N HIS A 440 6.50 -5.25 8.79
CA HIS A 440 7.67 -4.43 8.47
C HIS A 440 8.94 -5.23 8.19
N ALA A 441 9.64 -4.86 7.12
CA ALA A 441 10.82 -5.58 6.65
C ALA A 441 12.04 -5.45 7.57
N ASP A 442 12.15 -4.38 8.36
CA ASP A 442 13.24 -4.21 9.33
C ASP A 442 13.23 -5.29 10.42
N LEU A 443 12.03 -5.62 10.93
CA LEU A 443 11.85 -6.71 11.90
C LEU A 443 12.06 -8.08 11.27
N ARG A 444 11.51 -8.31 10.07
CA ARG A 444 11.72 -9.59 9.36
C ARG A 444 13.20 -9.81 9.05
N LEU A 445 13.91 -8.78 8.61
CA LEU A 445 15.35 -8.82 8.37
C LEU A 445 16.14 -9.12 9.65
N TYR A 446 15.78 -8.47 10.76
CA TYR A 446 16.38 -8.76 12.06
C TYR A 446 16.17 -10.22 12.46
N ALA A 447 14.93 -10.70 12.36
CA ALA A 447 14.57 -12.08 12.71
C ALA A 447 15.33 -13.11 11.87
N VAL A 448 15.42 -12.91 10.55
CA VAL A 448 16.20 -13.79 9.64
C VAL A 448 17.67 -13.87 10.07
N ARG A 449 18.30 -12.73 10.40
CA ARG A 449 19.70 -12.69 10.84
C ARG A 449 19.92 -13.38 12.18
N GLN A 450 18.98 -13.24 13.12
CA GLN A 450 19.06 -13.90 14.43
C GLN A 450 18.83 -15.42 14.32
N LEU A 451 17.86 -15.85 13.50
CA LEU A 451 17.59 -17.27 13.28
C LEU A 451 18.80 -18.02 12.71
N ALA A 452 19.59 -17.37 11.84
CA ALA A 452 20.83 -17.95 11.32
C ALA A 452 21.83 -18.30 12.43
N GLN A 453 21.90 -17.48 13.48
CA GLN A 453 22.80 -17.69 14.63
C GLN A 453 22.28 -18.77 15.59
N GLN A 454 20.97 -19.08 15.55
CA GLN A 454 20.32 -20.02 16.45
C GLN A 454 20.04 -21.39 15.81
N ARG A 455 20.81 -21.82 14.81
CA ARG A 455 20.59 -23.07 14.06
C ARG A 455 20.22 -24.28 14.93
N GLN A 456 20.89 -24.44 16.09
CA GLN A 456 20.70 -25.59 16.97
C GLN A 456 19.44 -25.52 17.84
N ALA A 457 18.79 -24.36 17.92
CA ALA A 457 17.61 -24.15 18.77
C ALA A 457 16.36 -24.86 18.22
N SER A 458 16.24 -25.06 16.90
CA SER A 458 15.11 -25.77 16.30
C SER A 458 15.39 -26.29 14.88
N PRO A 459 14.94 -27.51 14.54
CA PRO A 459 15.02 -28.04 13.17
C PRO A 459 14.08 -27.34 12.19
N LEU A 460 13.18 -26.46 12.65
CA LEU A 460 12.25 -25.71 11.80
C LEU A 460 12.88 -24.47 11.16
N ILE A 461 14.05 -24.02 11.64
CA ILE A 461 14.70 -22.79 11.16
C ILE A 461 14.95 -22.80 9.64
N PRO A 462 15.49 -23.87 9.02
CA PRO A 462 15.65 -23.91 7.56
C PRO A 462 14.33 -23.72 6.81
N ARG A 463 13.22 -24.25 7.34
CA ARG A 463 11.90 -24.08 6.74
C ARG A 463 11.46 -22.61 6.79
N TRP A 464 11.57 -21.96 7.94
CA TRP A 464 11.20 -20.54 8.08
C TRP A 464 12.04 -19.63 7.19
N LEU A 465 13.34 -19.91 7.04
CA LEU A 465 14.21 -19.17 6.15
C LEU A 465 13.84 -19.40 4.67
N ASN A 466 13.52 -20.63 4.27
CA ASN A 466 13.01 -20.90 2.92
C ASN A 466 11.75 -20.10 2.60
N GLU A 467 10.82 -19.96 3.55
CA GLU A 467 9.61 -19.14 3.41
C GLU A 467 9.90 -17.63 3.24
N ARG A 468 11.13 -17.17 3.51
CA ARG A 468 11.57 -15.77 3.31
C ARG A 468 12.32 -15.54 2.00
N LEU A 469 12.59 -16.57 1.21
CA LEU A 469 13.16 -16.41 -0.14
C LEU A 469 12.22 -15.70 -1.13
N ASN A 470 10.93 -15.59 -0.79
CA ASN A 470 9.91 -14.84 -1.55
C ASN A 470 9.31 -13.68 -0.74
N ASP A 471 10.05 -13.16 0.24
CA ASP A 471 9.62 -11.96 0.97
C ASP A 471 9.43 -10.75 0.02
N GLY A 472 8.51 -9.84 0.36
CA GLY A 472 8.27 -8.64 -0.45
C GLY A 472 9.48 -7.71 -0.53
N GLU A 473 10.37 -7.73 0.46
CA GLU A 473 11.58 -6.90 0.50
C GLU A 473 12.83 -7.66 0.04
N GLU A 474 13.57 -7.10 -0.93
CA GLU A 474 14.78 -7.69 -1.51
C GLU A 474 15.85 -8.01 -0.45
N LYS A 475 16.10 -7.08 0.47
CA LYS A 475 17.09 -7.27 1.54
C LYS A 475 16.73 -8.43 2.47
N VAL A 476 15.45 -8.73 2.66
CA VAL A 476 15.00 -9.87 3.49
C VAL A 476 15.22 -11.17 2.73
N ARG A 477 14.89 -11.20 1.43
CA ARG A 477 15.12 -12.36 0.57
C ARG A 477 16.60 -12.73 0.49
N GLU A 478 17.47 -11.75 0.26
CA GLU A 478 18.93 -11.97 0.23
C GLU A 478 19.47 -12.45 1.58
N ALA A 479 19.02 -11.84 2.68
CA ALA A 479 19.41 -12.28 4.02
C ALA A 479 18.94 -13.71 4.32
N ALA A 480 17.79 -14.13 3.78
CA ALA A 480 17.30 -15.50 3.94
C ALA A 480 18.15 -16.50 3.16
N LEU A 481 18.56 -16.15 1.94
CA LEU A 481 19.52 -16.94 1.17
C LEU A 481 20.85 -17.07 1.92
N ASP A 482 21.43 -15.96 2.36
CA ASP A 482 22.70 -15.97 3.11
C ASP A 482 22.59 -16.75 4.42
N ALA A 483 21.45 -16.65 5.12
CA ALA A 483 21.19 -17.43 6.33
C ALA A 483 21.14 -18.94 6.04
N LEU A 484 20.40 -19.38 5.02
CA LEU A 484 20.36 -20.79 4.59
C LEU A 484 21.74 -21.33 4.22
N LEU A 485 22.51 -20.51 3.51
CA LEU A 485 23.86 -20.84 3.08
C LEU A 485 24.86 -20.93 4.23
N ALA A 486 24.61 -20.22 5.33
CA ALA A 486 25.39 -20.33 6.56
C ALA A 486 25.01 -21.55 7.40
N LEU A 487 23.83 -22.15 7.17
CA LEU A 487 23.46 -23.39 7.84
C LEU A 487 24.24 -24.59 7.28
N GLU A 488 24.48 -24.65 5.99
CA GLU A 488 25.17 -25.81 5.39
C GLU A 488 26.66 -25.53 5.11
N PRO A 489 27.52 -26.57 5.03
CA PRO A 489 28.92 -26.40 4.64
C PRO A 489 29.06 -25.65 3.32
N GLU A 490 30.12 -24.84 3.16
CA GLU A 490 30.34 -24.05 1.94
C GLU A 490 30.49 -24.89 0.67
N THR A 491 30.82 -26.18 0.81
CA THR A 491 30.92 -27.15 -0.29
C THR A 491 29.58 -27.68 -0.77
N SER A 492 28.49 -27.42 -0.04
CA SER A 492 27.16 -27.96 -0.35
C SER A 492 26.41 -27.12 -1.37
N VAL A 493 25.94 -27.78 -2.44
CA VAL A 493 25.03 -27.18 -3.45
C VAL A 493 23.57 -27.30 -3.02
N ALA A 494 23.22 -28.17 -2.07
CA ALA A 494 21.85 -28.41 -1.64
C ALA A 494 21.05 -27.15 -1.22
N PRO A 495 21.57 -26.23 -0.38
CA PRO A 495 20.84 -25.00 -0.03
C PRO A 495 20.64 -24.08 -1.24
N LEU A 496 21.61 -24.03 -2.17
CA LEU A 496 21.52 -23.27 -3.41
C LEU A 496 20.42 -23.83 -4.32
N HIS A 497 20.37 -25.15 -4.50
CA HIS A 497 19.33 -25.82 -5.27
C HIS A 497 17.94 -25.57 -4.69
N SER A 498 17.76 -25.80 -3.38
CA SER A 498 16.49 -25.54 -2.69
C SER A 498 16.02 -24.09 -2.84
N ALA A 499 16.96 -23.15 -2.77
CA ALA A 499 16.65 -21.73 -2.94
C ALA A 499 16.35 -21.35 -4.40
N PHE A 500 16.99 -22.00 -5.37
CA PHE A 500 16.70 -21.80 -6.79
C PHE A 500 15.28 -22.25 -7.14
N GLU A 501 14.84 -23.42 -6.67
CA GLU A 501 13.49 -23.94 -6.94
C GLU A 501 12.37 -23.05 -6.40
N ARG A 502 12.61 -22.38 -5.27
CA ARG A 502 11.58 -21.65 -4.52
C ARG A 502 11.66 -20.16 -4.69
N GLY A 503 12.83 -19.60 -4.99
CA GLY A 503 13.08 -18.18 -4.95
C GLY A 503 12.53 -17.41 -6.15
N SER A 504 12.33 -16.11 -5.94
CA SER A 504 12.05 -15.13 -7.00
C SER A 504 13.25 -14.97 -7.95
N PRO A 505 13.08 -14.36 -9.15
CA PRO A 505 14.14 -14.28 -10.15
C PRO A 505 15.45 -13.65 -9.65
N ASP A 506 15.36 -12.61 -8.82
CA ASP A 506 16.51 -11.98 -8.17
C ASP A 506 17.26 -12.96 -7.25
N ILE A 507 16.54 -13.82 -6.51
CA ILE A 507 17.14 -14.86 -5.67
C ILE A 507 17.70 -16.00 -6.48
N ARG A 508 17.04 -16.43 -7.55
CA ARG A 508 17.60 -17.43 -8.47
C ARG A 508 18.91 -16.93 -9.08
N ARG A 509 18.98 -15.67 -9.51
CA ARG A 509 20.22 -15.03 -9.95
C ARG A 509 21.27 -14.97 -8.81
N ALA A 510 20.89 -14.55 -7.61
CA ALA A 510 21.78 -14.49 -6.46
C ALA A 510 22.34 -15.87 -6.09
N VAL A 511 21.54 -16.93 -6.20
CA VAL A 511 21.96 -18.33 -6.02
C VAL A 511 23.08 -18.67 -6.99
N LEU A 512 22.95 -18.35 -8.28
CA LEU A 512 24.00 -18.63 -9.26
C LEU A 512 25.28 -17.84 -8.95
N ILE A 513 25.16 -16.58 -8.53
CA ILE A 513 26.31 -15.78 -8.09
C ILE A 513 26.99 -16.43 -6.88
N ARG A 514 26.24 -16.93 -5.88
CA ARG A 514 26.81 -17.63 -4.72
C ARG A 514 27.42 -18.99 -5.08
N LEU A 515 26.86 -19.71 -6.06
CA LEU A 515 27.46 -20.91 -6.64
C LEU A 515 28.83 -20.59 -7.24
N GLY A 516 28.94 -19.49 -8.00
CA GLY A 516 30.18 -18.99 -8.57
C GLY A 516 31.21 -18.53 -7.51
N ARG A 517 30.80 -17.74 -6.52
CA ARG A 517 31.65 -17.31 -5.38
C ARG A 517 32.25 -18.50 -4.64
N ARG A 518 31.45 -19.56 -4.42
CA ARG A 518 31.87 -20.80 -3.75
C ARG A 518 32.65 -21.77 -4.64
N LYS A 519 32.89 -21.42 -5.92
CA LYS A 519 33.58 -22.25 -6.92
C LYS A 519 32.91 -23.61 -7.14
N LEU A 520 31.59 -23.67 -7.01
CA LEU A 520 30.81 -24.90 -7.15
C LEU A 520 30.28 -25.13 -8.57
N GLY A 521 30.38 -24.14 -9.46
CA GLY A 521 29.83 -24.22 -10.83
C GLY A 521 30.40 -25.36 -11.68
N ALA A 522 31.66 -25.77 -11.45
CA ALA A 522 32.28 -26.88 -12.17
C ALA A 522 31.95 -28.27 -11.60
N THR A 523 31.33 -28.35 -10.41
CA THR A 523 30.92 -29.62 -9.80
C THR A 523 29.73 -30.24 -10.53
N PRO A 524 29.52 -31.57 -10.51
CA PRO A 524 28.39 -32.19 -11.22
C PRO A 524 27.03 -31.60 -10.83
N ASP A 525 26.79 -31.34 -9.54
CA ASP A 525 25.53 -30.76 -9.08
C ASP A 525 25.42 -29.26 -9.39
N GLY A 526 26.55 -28.52 -9.34
CA GLY A 526 26.58 -27.13 -9.78
C GLY A 526 26.31 -26.96 -11.27
N ARG A 527 26.84 -27.85 -12.12
CA ARG A 527 26.55 -27.89 -13.56
C ARG A 527 25.07 -28.14 -13.82
N ARG A 528 24.47 -29.14 -13.17
CA ARG A 528 23.03 -29.41 -13.29
C ARG A 528 22.18 -28.19 -12.94
N LEU A 529 22.56 -27.44 -11.90
CA LEU A 529 21.87 -26.22 -11.51
C LEU A 529 22.01 -25.11 -12.56
N LEU A 530 23.20 -24.93 -13.14
CA LEU A 530 23.43 -23.98 -14.24
C LEU A 530 22.64 -24.38 -15.49
N ASP A 531 22.62 -25.68 -15.83
CA ASP A 531 21.90 -26.21 -17.00
C ASP A 531 20.38 -26.02 -16.86
N GLN A 532 19.85 -26.23 -15.65
CA GLN A 532 18.46 -25.91 -15.33
C GLN A 532 18.20 -24.41 -15.49
N ALA A 533 19.10 -23.57 -15.00
CA ALA A 533 18.96 -22.11 -15.03
C ALA A 533 19.10 -21.49 -16.43
N LEU A 534 19.77 -22.15 -17.37
CA LEU A 534 19.78 -21.75 -18.78
C LEU A 534 18.38 -21.78 -19.41
N ASN A 535 17.45 -22.54 -18.83
CA ASN A 535 16.07 -22.64 -19.30
C ASN A 535 15.06 -21.82 -18.48
N ASP A 536 15.54 -21.00 -17.53
CA ASP A 536 14.70 -20.14 -16.68
C ASP A 536 13.85 -19.16 -17.50
N ASP A 537 12.68 -18.78 -16.99
CA ASP A 537 11.80 -17.82 -17.65
C ASP A 537 12.41 -16.40 -17.65
N ASP A 538 13.21 -16.06 -16.63
CA ASP A 538 13.84 -14.76 -16.48
C ASP A 538 15.20 -14.66 -17.20
N PHE A 539 15.34 -13.62 -18.03
CA PHE A 539 16.55 -13.39 -18.83
C PHE A 539 17.81 -13.18 -17.98
N GLU A 540 17.71 -12.50 -16.84
CA GLU A 540 18.86 -12.21 -15.99
C GLU A 540 19.37 -13.47 -15.29
N VAL A 541 18.47 -14.41 -14.96
CA VAL A 541 18.84 -15.72 -14.44
C VAL A 541 19.55 -16.55 -15.51
N ARG A 542 18.99 -16.62 -16.72
CA ARG A 542 19.63 -17.32 -17.86
C ARG A 542 21.02 -16.76 -18.16
N ARG A 543 21.12 -15.42 -18.23
CA ARG A 543 22.38 -14.71 -18.48
C ARG A 543 23.42 -15.00 -17.40
N ALA A 544 23.03 -14.98 -16.12
CA ALA A 544 23.91 -15.35 -15.03
C ALA A 544 24.36 -16.81 -15.13
N ALA A 545 23.47 -17.74 -15.47
CA ALA A 545 23.80 -19.15 -15.65
C ALA A 545 24.85 -19.36 -16.74
N PHE A 546 24.67 -18.71 -17.90
CA PHE A 546 25.61 -18.79 -19.02
C PHE A 546 27.00 -18.30 -18.64
N TRP A 547 27.12 -17.07 -18.15
CA TRP A 547 28.42 -16.46 -17.89
C TRP A 547 29.13 -17.06 -16.67
N ILE A 548 28.39 -17.47 -15.63
CA ILE A 548 28.98 -18.18 -14.49
C ILE A 548 29.41 -19.59 -14.91
N GLY A 549 28.67 -20.24 -15.80
CA GLY A 549 29.07 -21.49 -16.45
C GLY A 549 30.37 -21.33 -17.24
N VAL A 550 30.53 -20.25 -18.01
CA VAL A 550 31.79 -19.93 -18.71
C VAL A 550 32.93 -19.67 -17.72
N MET A 551 32.71 -18.88 -16.67
CA MET A 551 33.72 -18.56 -15.65
C MET A 551 34.14 -19.77 -14.80
N ALA A 552 33.31 -20.81 -14.72
CA ALA A 552 33.68 -22.07 -14.10
C ALA A 552 34.80 -22.81 -14.86
N TYR A 553 35.09 -22.42 -16.11
CA TYR A 553 36.17 -22.94 -16.95
C TYR A 553 37.16 -21.81 -17.31
N PRO A 554 38.23 -21.63 -16.52
CA PRO A 554 39.13 -20.48 -16.65
C PRO A 554 39.81 -20.36 -18.01
N ALA A 555 40.19 -21.48 -18.63
CA ALA A 555 40.82 -21.48 -19.95
C ALA A 555 39.85 -20.97 -21.04
N LEU A 556 38.57 -21.31 -20.93
CA LEU A 556 37.53 -20.82 -21.84
C LEU A 556 37.27 -19.31 -21.61
N ALA A 557 37.09 -18.91 -20.35
CA ALA A 557 36.88 -17.51 -20.01
C ALA A 557 38.05 -16.62 -20.47
N ALA A 558 39.30 -17.06 -20.24
CA ALA A 558 40.50 -16.34 -20.69
C ALA A 558 40.58 -16.23 -22.22
N ARG A 559 40.20 -17.28 -22.96
CA ARG A 559 40.17 -17.25 -24.43
C ARG A 559 39.12 -16.27 -24.94
N LEU A 560 37.92 -16.28 -24.36
CA LEU A 560 36.84 -15.35 -24.75
C LEU A 560 37.19 -13.88 -24.44
N ARG A 561 37.92 -13.59 -23.35
CA ARG A 561 38.40 -12.23 -23.04
C ARG A 561 39.23 -11.60 -24.17
N GLY A 562 39.93 -12.42 -24.97
CA GLY A 562 40.80 -11.96 -26.06
C GLY A 562 40.06 -11.49 -27.31
N GLU A 563 38.80 -11.87 -27.50
CA GLU A 563 38.08 -11.72 -28.77
C GLU A 563 37.11 -10.53 -28.81
N GLY A 564 36.65 -10.00 -27.66
CA GLY A 564 35.65 -8.92 -27.65
C GLY A 564 35.63 -8.03 -26.40
N SER A 565 35.50 -6.71 -26.59
CA SER A 565 35.45 -5.71 -25.51
C SER A 565 34.24 -5.86 -24.60
N ASP A 566 33.10 -6.29 -25.16
CA ASP A 566 31.85 -6.43 -24.40
C ASP A 566 31.87 -7.62 -23.44
N ILE A 567 32.57 -8.71 -23.81
CA ILE A 567 32.74 -9.89 -22.96
C ILE A 567 33.56 -9.54 -21.71
N ASN A 568 34.63 -8.77 -21.89
CA ASN A 568 35.48 -8.35 -20.78
C ASN A 568 34.66 -7.63 -19.71
N LYS A 569 33.80 -6.69 -20.13
CA LYS A 569 32.90 -5.98 -19.22
C LYS A 569 31.96 -6.93 -18.48
N ILE A 570 31.33 -7.87 -19.18
CA ILE A 570 30.40 -8.83 -18.55
C ILE A 570 31.11 -9.70 -17.51
N LEU A 571 32.28 -10.25 -17.86
CA LEU A 571 33.05 -11.09 -16.93
C LEU A 571 33.56 -10.28 -15.73
N ASP A 572 33.96 -9.03 -15.95
CA ASP A 572 34.39 -8.13 -14.88
C ASP A 572 33.22 -7.72 -13.96
N ASP A 573 32.00 -7.57 -14.48
CA ASP A 573 30.79 -7.32 -13.67
C ASP A 573 30.47 -8.49 -12.73
N PHE A 574 30.62 -9.74 -13.20
CA PHE A 574 30.46 -10.93 -12.34
C PHE A 574 31.62 -11.09 -11.36
N LYS A 575 32.84 -10.74 -11.76
CA LYS A 575 34.02 -10.71 -10.88
C LYS A 575 33.91 -9.66 -9.78
N ALA A 576 33.37 -8.48 -10.08
CA ALA A 576 33.05 -7.44 -9.09
C ALA A 576 31.98 -7.91 -8.10
N GLN A 577 31.05 -8.76 -8.56
CA GLN A 577 30.13 -9.50 -7.71
C GLN A 577 30.78 -10.71 -7.02
N GLY A 578 32.11 -10.85 -7.01
CA GLY A 578 32.86 -11.86 -6.25
C GLY A 578 32.92 -13.25 -6.89
N VAL A 579 32.40 -13.45 -8.10
CA VAL A 579 32.52 -14.75 -8.80
C VAL A 579 33.99 -14.99 -9.14
N ALA A 580 34.55 -16.08 -8.63
CA ALA A 580 35.96 -16.38 -8.79
C ALA A 580 36.24 -17.05 -10.13
N GLU A 581 37.14 -16.48 -10.93
CA GLU A 581 37.80 -17.21 -12.02
C GLU A 581 38.80 -18.18 -11.37
N ALA A 582 38.63 -19.49 -11.56
CA ALA A 582 39.59 -20.46 -11.04
C ALA A 582 40.97 -20.29 -11.72
N SER A 583 42.06 -20.70 -11.07
CA SER A 583 43.41 -20.59 -11.64
C SER A 583 43.62 -21.63 -12.74
N ALA A 584 44.21 -21.23 -13.87
CA ALA A 584 44.56 -22.10 -14.99
C ALA A 584 45.76 -23.02 -14.63
N ALA A 585 45.53 -24.00 -13.77
CA ALA A 585 46.49 -25.07 -13.52
C ALA A 585 46.15 -26.25 -14.43
N THR A 586 47.02 -26.52 -15.41
CA THR A 586 47.01 -27.65 -16.36
C THR A 586 46.00 -27.55 -17.52
N ALA A 587 46.46 -26.96 -18.63
CA ALA A 587 45.74 -26.94 -19.89
C ALA A 587 45.75 -28.32 -20.55
N SER A 588 44.68 -29.08 -20.34
CA SER A 588 44.11 -29.89 -21.43
C SER A 588 43.04 -29.05 -22.14
N GLU A 589 42.66 -29.46 -23.35
CA GLU A 589 41.75 -28.76 -24.29
C GLU A 589 40.64 -27.94 -23.58
N PRO A 590 40.37 -26.67 -23.99
CA PRO A 590 39.35 -25.86 -23.34
C PRO A 590 37.99 -26.54 -23.47
N SER A 591 37.41 -26.99 -22.35
CA SER A 591 36.08 -27.61 -22.37
C SER A 591 35.05 -26.58 -22.84
N LEU A 592 34.60 -26.74 -24.09
CA LEU A 592 33.52 -25.96 -24.71
C LEU A 592 32.14 -26.43 -24.23
N GLU A 593 32.08 -27.37 -23.28
CA GLU A 593 30.87 -27.93 -22.70
C GLU A 593 29.82 -26.87 -22.32
N PRO A 594 30.14 -25.75 -21.62
CA PRO A 594 29.14 -24.73 -21.29
C PRO A 594 28.50 -24.09 -22.53
N LEU A 595 29.29 -23.88 -23.58
CA LEU A 595 28.79 -23.29 -24.83
C LEU A 595 27.88 -24.30 -25.55
N PHE A 596 28.24 -25.58 -25.58
CA PHE A 596 27.39 -26.60 -26.21
C PHE A 596 26.08 -26.81 -25.46
N THR A 597 26.12 -26.81 -24.13
CA THR A 597 24.89 -26.94 -23.32
C THR A 597 23.96 -25.75 -23.54
N ALA A 598 24.51 -24.52 -23.58
CA ALA A 598 23.73 -23.34 -23.90
C ALA A 598 23.24 -23.31 -25.36
N LEU A 599 24.01 -23.84 -26.31
CA LEU A 599 23.58 -23.98 -27.70
C LEU A 599 22.39 -24.96 -27.85
N ALA A 600 22.37 -26.00 -27.01
CA ALA A 600 21.34 -27.04 -27.01
C ALA A 600 20.14 -26.71 -26.09
N CYS A 601 20.17 -25.60 -25.36
CA CYS A 601 19.08 -25.23 -24.47
C CYS A 601 17.82 -24.79 -25.26
N ARG A 602 16.66 -24.74 -24.59
CA ARG A 602 15.39 -24.37 -25.22
C ARG A 602 15.32 -22.88 -25.55
N GLN A 603 16.18 -22.07 -24.95
CA GLN A 603 16.06 -20.62 -24.94
C GLN A 603 16.94 -20.02 -26.04
N PRO A 604 16.35 -19.40 -27.08
CA PRO A 604 17.08 -19.07 -28.30
C PRO A 604 18.02 -17.88 -28.13
N ASP A 605 17.82 -17.05 -27.10
CA ASP A 605 18.74 -16.01 -26.68
C ASP A 605 20.05 -16.58 -26.09
N MET A 606 19.97 -17.62 -25.26
CA MET A 606 21.15 -18.30 -24.73
C MET A 606 21.87 -19.10 -25.82
N ALA A 607 21.12 -19.73 -26.73
CA ALA A 607 21.70 -20.37 -27.91
C ALA A 607 22.42 -19.35 -28.80
N LEU A 608 21.88 -18.13 -28.95
CA LEU A 608 22.53 -17.06 -29.69
C LEU A 608 23.83 -16.58 -29.03
N GLN A 609 23.83 -16.39 -27.71
CA GLN A 609 25.05 -16.04 -26.96
C GLN A 609 26.13 -17.12 -27.10
N ALA A 610 25.72 -18.39 -27.01
CA ALA A 610 26.62 -19.53 -27.23
C ALA A 610 27.18 -19.55 -28.66
N ALA A 611 26.33 -19.36 -29.67
CA ALA A 611 26.75 -19.33 -31.07
C ALA A 611 27.71 -18.17 -31.36
N LEU A 612 27.48 -17.00 -30.75
CA LEU A 612 28.38 -15.86 -30.85
C LEU A 612 29.75 -16.18 -30.26
N CYS A 613 29.81 -16.70 -29.04
CA CYS A 613 31.07 -17.15 -28.42
C CYS A 613 31.79 -18.19 -29.28
N LEU A 614 31.07 -19.19 -29.80
CA LEU A 614 31.64 -20.20 -30.68
C LEU A 614 32.17 -19.61 -31.99
N SER A 615 31.50 -18.60 -32.56
CA SER A 615 31.97 -17.92 -33.77
C SER A 615 33.29 -17.19 -33.57
N TRP A 616 33.48 -16.52 -32.42
CA TRP A 616 34.75 -15.89 -32.05
C TRP A 616 35.86 -16.91 -31.82
N LEU A 617 35.50 -18.11 -31.35
CA LEU A 617 36.44 -19.21 -31.16
C LEU A 617 36.77 -19.96 -32.47
N GLY A 618 36.13 -19.60 -33.60
CA GLY A 618 36.31 -20.24 -34.89
C GLY A 618 35.62 -21.62 -35.02
N ASP A 619 34.60 -21.90 -34.22
CA ASP A 619 33.89 -23.19 -34.24
C ASP A 619 32.73 -23.18 -35.25
N GLU A 620 32.84 -24.00 -36.29
CA GLU A 620 31.88 -24.10 -37.41
C GLU A 620 30.44 -24.46 -36.98
N ARG A 621 30.24 -25.04 -35.78
CA ARG A 621 28.88 -25.33 -35.28
C ARG A 621 28.07 -24.06 -35.05
N ALA A 622 28.74 -22.92 -34.81
CA ALA A 622 28.09 -21.62 -34.71
C ALA A 622 27.31 -21.26 -35.98
N SER A 623 27.83 -21.61 -37.16
CA SER A 623 27.18 -21.32 -38.44
C SER A 623 25.80 -21.98 -38.52
N GLY A 624 25.71 -23.27 -38.17
CA GLY A 624 24.44 -24.00 -38.16
C GLY A 624 23.40 -23.37 -37.23
N ALA A 625 23.84 -23.00 -36.02
CA ALA A 625 22.98 -22.36 -35.03
C ALA A 625 22.50 -20.96 -35.47
N LEU A 626 23.39 -20.11 -36.00
CA LEU A 626 23.02 -18.78 -36.50
C LEU A 626 22.04 -18.87 -37.68
N LEU A 627 22.23 -19.83 -38.57
CA LEU A 627 21.29 -20.10 -39.67
C LEU A 627 19.91 -20.53 -39.16
N GLN A 628 19.85 -21.36 -38.12
CA GLN A 628 18.59 -21.75 -37.50
C GLN A 628 17.93 -20.57 -36.75
N LEU A 629 18.68 -19.86 -35.92
CA LEU A 629 18.19 -18.73 -35.12
C LEU A 629 17.70 -17.55 -35.97
N SER A 630 18.26 -17.39 -37.18
CA SER A 630 17.78 -16.41 -38.16
C SER A 630 16.37 -16.71 -38.72
N ARG A 631 15.73 -17.81 -38.32
CA ARG A 631 14.36 -18.20 -38.67
C ARG A 631 13.40 -18.16 -37.49
N GLU A 632 13.86 -17.72 -36.32
CA GLU A 632 13.03 -17.65 -35.13
C GLU A 632 11.86 -16.66 -35.32
N PRO A 633 10.67 -16.93 -34.75
CA PRO A 633 9.51 -16.09 -34.91
C PRO A 633 9.70 -14.69 -34.32
N ASN A 634 10.55 -14.54 -33.30
CA ASN A 634 10.80 -13.26 -32.65
C ASN A 634 11.69 -12.34 -33.51
N PRO A 635 11.18 -11.20 -34.02
CA PRO A 635 11.96 -10.29 -34.86
C PRO A 635 13.12 -9.63 -34.12
N ALA A 636 12.99 -9.39 -32.82
CA ALA A 636 14.08 -8.80 -32.03
C ALA A 636 15.29 -9.74 -31.95
N LEU A 637 15.05 -11.06 -31.88
CA LEU A 637 16.10 -12.06 -31.92
C LEU A 637 16.70 -12.16 -33.33
N ARG A 638 15.87 -12.23 -34.39
CA ARG A 638 16.38 -12.23 -35.78
C ARG A 638 17.25 -11.00 -36.06
N ARG A 639 16.91 -9.84 -35.50
CA ARG A 639 17.73 -8.62 -35.60
C ARG A 639 19.09 -8.78 -34.91
N GLN A 640 19.12 -9.35 -33.70
CA GLN A 640 20.39 -9.66 -33.02
C GLN A 640 21.21 -10.67 -33.82
N VAL A 641 20.58 -11.71 -34.38
CA VAL A 641 21.24 -12.67 -35.27
C VAL A 641 21.81 -11.97 -36.50
N ALA A 642 21.06 -11.09 -37.17
CA ALA A 642 21.52 -10.32 -38.32
C ALA A 642 22.74 -9.45 -37.99
N HIS A 643 22.72 -8.80 -36.82
CA HIS A 643 23.86 -8.04 -36.32
C HIS A 643 25.10 -8.93 -36.15
N PHE A 644 24.95 -10.08 -35.48
CA PHE A 644 26.05 -11.00 -35.21
C PHE A 644 26.54 -11.78 -36.43
N LEU A 645 25.68 -12.03 -37.42
CA LEU A 645 26.06 -12.67 -38.68
C LEU A 645 27.19 -11.90 -39.38
N THR A 646 27.22 -10.57 -39.27
CA THR A 646 28.29 -9.75 -39.85
C THR A 646 29.66 -10.12 -39.27
N ALA A 647 29.78 -10.19 -37.95
CA ALA A 647 31.02 -10.58 -37.27
C ALA A 647 31.34 -12.07 -37.52
N ALA A 648 30.32 -12.93 -37.50
CA ALA A 648 30.47 -14.35 -37.76
C ALA A 648 30.98 -14.64 -39.18
N ILE A 649 30.55 -13.88 -40.20
CA ILE A 649 31.07 -14.01 -41.58
C ILE A 649 32.57 -13.73 -41.64
N SER A 650 33.06 -12.76 -40.87
CA SER A 650 34.49 -12.46 -40.80
C SER A 650 35.28 -13.54 -40.05
N ASN A 651 34.73 -14.05 -38.95
CA ASN A 651 35.42 -15.03 -38.09
C ASN A 651 35.35 -16.47 -38.64
N LEU A 652 34.25 -16.80 -39.31
CA LEU A 652 33.96 -18.10 -39.93
C LEU A 652 34.01 -17.94 -41.46
N ALA A 653 35.10 -17.35 -41.96
CA ALA A 653 35.27 -16.94 -43.37
C ALA A 653 35.09 -18.08 -44.41
N GLY A 654 34.99 -19.34 -43.97
CA GLY A 654 34.75 -20.51 -44.81
C GLY A 654 33.28 -20.82 -45.14
N ASP A 655 32.28 -20.19 -44.50
CA ASP A 655 30.87 -20.54 -44.71
C ASP A 655 30.08 -19.50 -45.55
N PRO A 656 29.94 -19.69 -46.88
CA PRO A 656 29.21 -18.77 -47.74
C PRO A 656 27.71 -18.69 -47.43
N ARG A 657 27.15 -19.66 -46.69
CA ARG A 657 25.74 -19.69 -46.32
C ARG A 657 25.37 -18.53 -45.40
N LEU A 658 26.30 -18.03 -44.59
CA LEU A 658 26.05 -16.92 -43.67
C LEU A 658 25.78 -15.61 -44.42
N ARG A 659 26.63 -15.26 -45.42
CA ARG A 659 26.43 -14.08 -46.28
C ARG A 659 25.15 -14.20 -47.10
N ALA A 660 24.89 -15.38 -47.68
CA ALA A 660 23.64 -15.64 -48.39
C ALA A 660 22.40 -15.50 -47.49
N ARG A 661 22.50 -15.93 -46.22
CA ARG A 661 21.39 -15.76 -45.27
C ARG A 661 21.17 -14.30 -44.90
N LEU A 662 22.24 -13.52 -44.70
CA LEU A 662 22.14 -12.09 -44.44
C LEU A 662 21.49 -11.34 -45.62
N GLN A 663 21.81 -11.72 -46.87
CA GLN A 663 21.13 -11.22 -48.07
C GLN A 663 19.64 -11.58 -48.09
N TRP A 664 19.28 -12.80 -47.70
CA TRP A 664 17.88 -13.21 -47.63
C TRP A 664 17.07 -12.38 -46.61
N LEU A 665 17.69 -11.97 -45.49
CA LEU A 665 17.06 -11.12 -44.46
C LEU A 665 16.75 -9.69 -44.94
N LEU A 666 17.21 -9.27 -46.12
CA LEU A 666 16.75 -8.02 -46.75
C LEU A 666 15.26 -8.05 -47.14
N ASN A 667 14.66 -9.24 -47.22
CA ASN A 667 13.23 -9.45 -47.43
C ASN A 667 12.51 -9.95 -46.14
N ASP A 668 13.10 -9.74 -44.95
CA ASP A 668 12.41 -10.07 -43.70
C ASP A 668 11.14 -9.22 -43.53
N GLU A 669 10.11 -9.78 -42.89
CA GLU A 669 8.86 -9.08 -42.61
C GLU A 669 9.10 -7.83 -41.74
N ASP A 670 10.07 -7.87 -40.82
CA ASP A 670 10.37 -6.79 -39.90
C ASP A 670 11.40 -5.78 -40.46
N ALA A 671 11.05 -4.50 -40.45
CA ALA A 671 11.88 -3.43 -41.01
C ALA A 671 13.22 -3.24 -40.31
N GLN A 672 13.31 -3.51 -39.00
CA GLN A 672 14.55 -3.37 -38.24
C GLN A 672 15.51 -4.52 -38.54
N VAL A 673 14.99 -5.73 -38.76
CA VAL A 673 15.79 -6.87 -39.24
C VAL A 673 16.37 -6.55 -40.62
N ARG A 674 15.56 -6.07 -41.56
CA ARG A 674 16.02 -5.67 -42.90
C ARG A 674 17.09 -4.59 -42.83
N ALA A 675 16.87 -3.54 -42.04
CA ALA A 675 17.82 -2.45 -41.85
C ALA A 675 19.17 -2.97 -41.31
N THR A 676 19.14 -3.82 -40.27
CA THR A 676 20.35 -4.40 -39.67
C THR A 676 21.08 -5.32 -40.66
N ALA A 677 20.34 -6.09 -41.45
CA ALA A 677 20.91 -6.94 -42.50
C ALA A 677 21.61 -6.11 -43.59
N PHE A 678 20.99 -5.01 -44.02
CA PHE A 678 21.59 -4.07 -44.98
C PHE A 678 22.86 -3.42 -44.42
N ASP A 679 22.82 -2.92 -43.18
CA ASP A 679 23.97 -2.29 -42.53
C ASP A 679 25.12 -3.30 -42.34
N GLY A 680 24.80 -4.57 -42.05
CA GLY A 680 25.77 -5.66 -41.97
C GLY A 680 26.42 -5.97 -43.32
N LEU A 681 25.64 -6.07 -44.40
CA LEU A 681 26.16 -6.26 -45.74
C LEU A 681 26.98 -5.06 -46.23
N LEU A 682 26.59 -3.83 -45.86
CA LEU A 682 27.34 -2.62 -46.18
C LEU A 682 28.72 -2.66 -45.55
N LYS A 683 28.83 -3.03 -44.26
CA LYS A 683 30.13 -3.23 -43.59
C LYS A 683 31.00 -4.30 -44.26
N LEU A 684 30.39 -5.35 -44.81
CA LEU A 684 31.12 -6.38 -45.57
C LEU A 684 31.54 -5.91 -46.96
N ALA A 685 30.82 -4.96 -47.55
CA ALA A 685 31.11 -4.37 -48.86
C ALA A 685 32.10 -3.19 -48.80
N GLU A 686 32.20 -2.49 -47.67
CA GLU A 686 33.13 -1.36 -47.47
C GLU A 686 34.59 -1.69 -47.86
N PRO A 687 35.17 -2.85 -47.49
CA PRO A 687 36.52 -3.24 -47.91
C PRO A 687 36.65 -3.49 -49.42
N GLU A 688 35.57 -3.84 -50.11
CA GLU A 688 35.51 -4.06 -51.56
C GLU A 688 35.41 -2.71 -52.35
N GLY A 689 35.28 -1.58 -51.64
CA GLY A 689 35.23 -0.24 -52.21
C GLY A 689 33.94 0.10 -52.97
N PRO A 690 33.94 1.14 -53.83
CA PRO A 690 32.74 1.57 -54.57
C PRO A 690 32.08 0.47 -55.41
N ALA A 691 32.87 -0.49 -55.91
CA ALA A 691 32.33 -1.62 -56.67
C ALA A 691 31.47 -2.54 -55.80
N GLY A 692 31.93 -2.90 -54.60
CA GLY A 692 31.18 -3.75 -53.67
C GLY A 692 29.92 -3.05 -53.12
N GLU A 693 29.99 -1.74 -52.85
CA GLU A 693 28.80 -0.97 -52.45
C GLU A 693 27.74 -0.91 -53.58
N VAL A 694 28.17 -0.83 -54.85
CA VAL A 694 27.25 -0.89 -56.01
C VAL A 694 26.68 -2.30 -56.20
N ASP A 695 27.46 -3.36 -55.97
CA ASP A 695 26.97 -4.73 -56.02
C ASP A 695 25.92 -4.98 -54.92
N LEU A 696 26.11 -4.45 -53.71
CA LEU A 696 25.10 -4.44 -52.66
C LEU A 696 23.85 -3.67 -53.08
N ALA A 697 24.01 -2.48 -53.65
CA ALA A 697 22.88 -1.68 -54.12
C ALA A 697 22.06 -2.42 -55.17
N GLU A 698 22.71 -3.11 -56.11
CA GLU A 698 22.01 -3.93 -57.12
C GLU A 698 21.25 -5.10 -56.49
N ILE A 699 21.82 -5.79 -55.51
CA ILE A 699 21.12 -6.86 -54.78
C ILE A 699 19.91 -6.29 -54.03
N ALA A 700 20.09 -5.16 -53.35
CA ALA A 700 19.05 -4.51 -52.56
C ALA A 700 17.92 -3.94 -53.43
N LEU A 701 18.20 -3.46 -54.65
CA LEU A 701 17.18 -3.00 -55.60
C LEU A 701 16.25 -4.12 -56.08
N ARG A 702 16.69 -5.39 -56.02
CA ARG A 702 15.88 -6.57 -56.37
C ARG A 702 15.00 -7.07 -55.22
N THR A 703 15.02 -6.41 -54.07
CA THR A 703 14.23 -6.79 -52.90
C THR A 703 12.77 -6.34 -53.05
N GLN A 704 11.86 -7.02 -52.36
CA GLN A 704 10.43 -6.63 -52.33
C GLN A 704 10.18 -5.39 -51.45
N SER A 705 11.14 -5.06 -50.58
CA SER A 705 11.01 -4.04 -49.55
C SER A 705 11.42 -2.64 -50.05
N GLY A 706 10.44 -1.73 -50.22
CA GLY A 706 10.70 -0.38 -50.75
C GLY A 706 11.65 0.49 -49.91
N ASP A 707 11.71 0.26 -48.59
CA ASP A 707 12.65 0.92 -47.68
C ASP A 707 14.11 0.53 -47.96
N ILE A 708 14.36 -0.74 -48.25
CA ILE A 708 15.68 -1.25 -48.62
C ILE A 708 16.09 -0.79 -50.02
N ARG A 709 15.15 -0.77 -50.98
CA ARG A 709 15.41 -0.19 -52.31
C ARG A 709 15.77 1.29 -52.21
N THR A 710 15.10 2.06 -51.34
CA THR A 710 15.43 3.47 -51.11
C THR A 710 16.85 3.65 -50.53
N ARG A 711 17.26 2.81 -49.57
CA ARG A 711 18.65 2.81 -49.06
C ARG A 711 19.67 2.43 -50.15
N ALA A 712 19.32 1.48 -51.02
CA ALA A 712 20.15 1.11 -52.16
C ALA A 712 20.38 2.30 -53.10
N LEU A 713 19.34 3.08 -53.39
CA LEU A 713 19.46 4.31 -54.18
C LEU A 713 20.38 5.34 -53.54
N GLN A 714 20.34 5.50 -52.20
CA GLN A 714 21.27 6.39 -51.49
C GLN A 714 22.74 5.97 -51.68
N LEU A 715 23.03 4.66 -51.72
CA LEU A 715 24.38 4.16 -52.04
C LEU A 715 24.77 4.51 -53.48
N LEU A 716 23.85 4.37 -54.44
CA LEU A 716 24.10 4.75 -55.84
C LEU A 716 24.38 6.26 -55.98
N VAL A 717 23.63 7.10 -55.26
CA VAL A 717 23.83 8.56 -55.20
C VAL A 717 25.21 8.91 -54.65
N LYS A 718 25.65 8.24 -53.58
CA LYS A 718 26.95 8.48 -52.93
C LYS A 718 28.12 8.34 -53.92
N HIS A 719 28.06 7.35 -54.81
CA HIS A 719 29.19 7.04 -55.69
C HIS A 719 29.12 7.68 -57.07
N GLY A 720 27.95 7.96 -57.63
CA GLY A 720 27.91 8.19 -59.07
C GLY A 720 28.43 9.54 -59.58
N ALA A 721 28.70 10.52 -58.71
CA ALA A 721 29.45 11.73 -59.10
C ALA A 721 30.98 11.51 -59.14
N THR A 722 31.47 10.49 -58.43
CA THR A 722 32.91 10.23 -58.20
C THR A 722 33.37 8.90 -58.79
N ALA A 723 32.46 8.08 -59.32
CA ALA A 723 32.73 6.75 -59.85
C ALA A 723 33.49 6.79 -61.19
N PRO A 724 34.39 5.82 -61.44
CA PRO A 724 34.98 5.57 -62.77
C PRO A 724 33.91 5.40 -63.85
N THR A 725 34.23 5.73 -65.10
CA THR A 725 33.28 5.78 -66.23
C THR A 725 32.40 4.53 -66.37
N GLU A 726 32.95 3.33 -66.17
CA GLU A 726 32.19 2.06 -66.25
C GLU A 726 31.20 1.87 -65.09
N LEU A 727 31.56 2.31 -63.88
CA LEU A 727 30.66 2.27 -62.74
C LEU A 727 29.59 3.36 -62.85
N ALA A 728 29.94 4.54 -63.35
CA ALA A 728 28.99 5.62 -63.58
C ALA A 728 27.90 5.23 -64.60
N THR A 729 28.25 4.51 -65.69
CA THR A 729 27.25 4.01 -66.65
C THR A 729 26.35 2.93 -66.05
N ARG A 730 26.91 2.01 -65.24
CA ARG A 730 26.13 1.00 -64.52
C ARG A 730 25.15 1.66 -63.54
N ILE A 731 25.60 2.64 -62.76
CA ILE A 731 24.75 3.37 -61.82
C ILE A 731 23.65 4.15 -62.55
N ASP A 732 23.98 4.82 -63.66
CA ASP A 732 23.00 5.54 -64.49
C ASP A 732 21.91 4.62 -65.04
N GLY A 733 22.26 3.38 -65.42
CA GLY A 733 21.30 2.36 -65.83
C GLY A 733 20.39 1.92 -64.70
N LEU A 734 20.95 1.64 -63.52
CA LEU A 734 20.18 1.24 -62.33
C LEU A 734 19.21 2.34 -61.88
N LEU A 735 19.64 3.61 -61.86
CA LEU A 735 18.77 4.75 -61.57
C LEU A 735 17.66 4.90 -62.62
N GLY A 736 17.97 4.63 -63.89
CA GLY A 736 16.98 4.62 -64.97
C GLY A 736 15.88 3.59 -64.74
N HIS A 737 16.24 2.36 -64.36
CA HIS A 737 15.26 1.32 -64.00
C HIS A 737 14.45 1.67 -62.76
N ALA A 738 15.05 2.35 -61.78
CA ALA A 738 14.37 2.78 -60.55
C ALA A 738 13.29 3.85 -60.76
N LEU A 739 13.20 4.48 -61.96
CA LEU A 739 12.05 5.31 -62.32
C LEU A 739 10.75 4.49 -62.39
N ASP A 740 10.85 3.19 -62.64
CA ASP A 740 9.72 2.26 -62.70
C ASP A 740 9.62 1.38 -61.44
N ASP A 741 10.15 1.86 -60.31
CA ASP A 741 10.02 1.18 -59.02
C ASP A 741 8.57 1.28 -58.49
N GLU A 742 8.05 0.20 -57.90
CA GLU A 742 6.72 0.19 -57.28
C GLU A 742 6.59 1.24 -56.15
N ALA A 743 7.68 1.51 -55.42
CA ALA A 743 7.69 2.45 -54.30
C ALA A 743 7.87 3.89 -54.77
N GLU A 744 6.93 4.76 -54.43
CA GLU A 744 6.94 6.18 -54.83
C GLU A 744 8.19 6.93 -54.35
N ASP A 745 8.64 6.68 -53.11
CA ASP A 745 9.83 7.33 -52.57
C ASP A 745 11.11 6.94 -53.34
N ALA A 746 11.20 5.68 -53.78
CA ALA A 746 12.29 5.21 -54.61
C ALA A 746 12.28 5.90 -55.99
N ARG A 747 11.11 6.03 -56.63
CA ARG A 747 10.95 6.77 -57.89
C ARG A 747 11.37 8.23 -57.74
N ARG A 748 10.90 8.91 -56.69
CA ARG A 748 11.23 10.31 -56.40
C ARG A 748 12.73 10.52 -56.18
N GLU A 749 13.39 9.63 -55.45
CA GLU A 749 14.83 9.71 -55.23
C GLU A 749 15.59 9.50 -56.55
N ALA A 750 15.27 8.45 -57.31
CA ALA A 750 15.90 8.16 -58.61
C ALA A 750 15.75 9.32 -59.60
N MET A 751 14.54 9.89 -59.68
CA MET A 751 14.23 11.08 -60.48
C MET A 751 15.08 12.28 -60.08
N ARG A 752 15.16 12.59 -58.78
CA ARG A 752 15.96 13.69 -58.25
C ARG A 752 17.44 13.52 -58.59
N THR A 753 17.97 12.31 -58.44
CA THR A 753 19.38 12.00 -58.73
C THR A 753 19.69 12.14 -60.22
N LEU A 754 18.89 11.53 -61.09
CA LEU A 754 19.07 11.61 -62.54
C LEU A 754 18.94 13.04 -63.04
N TRP A 755 18.04 13.83 -62.46
CA TRP A 755 17.91 15.24 -62.79
C TRP A 755 19.14 16.05 -62.39
N ALA A 756 19.68 15.82 -61.19
CA ALA A 756 20.89 16.48 -60.73
C ALA A 756 22.08 16.21 -61.67
N TRP A 757 22.27 14.95 -62.07
CA TRP A 757 23.41 14.53 -62.91
C TRP A 757 23.30 15.01 -64.35
N HIS A 758 22.10 14.94 -64.93
CA HIS A 758 21.85 15.35 -66.32
C HIS A 758 21.28 16.75 -66.43
N SER A 759 21.42 17.61 -65.42
CA SER A 759 20.92 18.99 -65.42
C SER A 759 21.41 19.82 -66.62
N LYS A 760 22.63 19.54 -67.11
CA LYS A 760 23.19 20.16 -68.34
C LYS A 760 22.59 19.61 -69.64
N ARG A 761 22.05 18.39 -69.62
CA ARG A 761 21.43 17.69 -70.76
C ARG A 761 20.10 17.05 -70.31
N PRO A 762 19.08 17.84 -69.96
CA PRO A 762 17.84 17.34 -69.34
C PRO A 762 17.03 16.41 -70.26
N GLU A 763 17.31 16.43 -71.56
CA GLU A 763 16.65 15.56 -72.55
C GLU A 763 16.83 14.07 -72.23
N THR A 764 17.99 13.63 -71.74
CA THR A 764 18.26 12.21 -71.44
C THR A 764 17.35 11.70 -70.33
N THR A 765 17.26 12.45 -69.23
CA THR A 765 16.40 12.12 -68.09
C THR A 765 14.92 12.23 -68.46
N LEU A 766 14.54 13.28 -69.18
CA LEU A 766 13.12 13.49 -69.53
C LEU A 766 12.61 12.45 -70.51
N ARG A 767 13.41 12.02 -71.51
CA ARG A 767 13.03 10.93 -72.42
C ARG A 767 12.81 9.60 -71.69
N ARG A 768 13.58 9.31 -70.63
CA ARG A 768 13.35 8.14 -69.78
C ARG A 768 12.10 8.31 -68.92
N ALA A 769 11.94 9.47 -68.28
CA ALA A 769 10.82 9.74 -67.38
C ALA A 769 9.45 9.74 -68.09
N VAL A 770 9.36 10.27 -69.32
CA VAL A 770 8.09 10.23 -70.10
C VAL A 770 7.72 8.82 -70.56
N ALA A 771 8.66 7.88 -70.55
CA ALA A 771 8.43 6.47 -70.90
C ALA A 771 8.10 5.60 -69.69
N SER A 772 8.12 6.16 -68.48
CA SER A 772 7.82 5.43 -67.25
C SER A 772 6.41 4.87 -67.25
N VAL A 773 6.24 3.70 -66.63
CA VAL A 773 4.92 3.07 -66.45
C VAL A 773 4.04 3.87 -65.47
N HIS A 774 4.63 4.65 -64.57
CA HIS A 774 3.91 5.38 -63.54
C HIS A 774 3.55 6.81 -63.94
N ALA A 775 2.29 7.19 -63.67
CA ALA A 775 1.75 8.48 -64.05
C ALA A 775 2.38 9.66 -63.29
N ASP A 776 2.79 9.47 -62.04
CA ASP A 776 3.47 10.50 -61.23
C ASP A 776 4.82 10.92 -61.82
N VAL A 777 5.62 9.96 -62.30
CA VAL A 777 6.90 10.22 -62.97
C VAL A 777 6.69 10.95 -64.29
N ARG A 778 5.71 10.48 -65.09
CA ARG A 778 5.34 11.17 -66.35
C ARG A 778 4.79 12.57 -66.09
N ARG A 779 4.01 12.75 -65.01
CA ARG A 779 3.43 14.03 -64.61
C ARG A 779 4.51 15.03 -64.22
N TRP A 780 5.50 14.60 -63.44
CA TRP A 780 6.69 15.41 -63.14
C TRP A 780 7.46 15.76 -64.42
N ALA A 781 7.67 14.80 -65.31
CA ALA A 781 8.38 15.03 -66.56
C ALA A 781 7.67 16.09 -67.41
N VAL A 782 6.34 16.09 -67.46
CA VAL A 782 5.52 17.12 -68.13
C VAL A 782 5.74 18.51 -67.53
N GLU A 783 5.85 18.65 -66.21
CA GLU A 783 6.14 19.97 -65.59
C GLU A 783 7.50 20.52 -65.98
N GLU A 784 8.51 19.65 -66.00
CA GLU A 784 9.85 20.05 -66.43
C GLU A 784 9.90 20.33 -67.93
N LEU A 785 9.22 19.53 -68.76
CA LEU A 785 9.07 19.79 -70.19
C LEU A 785 8.41 21.15 -70.45
N ALA A 786 7.40 21.52 -69.68
CA ALA A 786 6.77 22.84 -69.77
C ALA A 786 7.75 23.99 -69.47
N ARG A 787 8.74 23.77 -68.59
CA ARG A 787 9.82 24.74 -68.34
C ARG A 787 10.83 24.76 -69.49
N GLN A 788 11.15 23.62 -70.08
CA GLN A 788 12.04 23.53 -71.25
C GLN A 788 11.41 24.14 -72.51
N LEU A 789 10.08 24.05 -72.66
CA LEU A 789 9.33 24.69 -73.73
C LEU A 789 9.49 26.21 -73.71
N ARG A 790 9.47 26.84 -72.52
CA ARG A 790 9.74 28.28 -72.37
C ARG A 790 11.17 28.69 -72.74
N GLN A 791 12.09 27.73 -72.78
CA GLN A 791 13.45 27.93 -73.28
C GLN A 791 13.55 27.63 -74.79
N SER A 792 12.42 27.53 -75.49
CA SER A 792 12.32 27.31 -76.94
C SER A 792 12.98 26.02 -77.45
N ARG A 793 12.98 24.95 -76.64
CA ARG A 793 13.52 23.65 -77.06
C ARG A 793 12.49 22.85 -77.86
N ALA A 794 12.77 22.59 -79.14
CA ALA A 794 11.84 21.92 -80.06
C ALA A 794 11.44 20.50 -79.61
N TRP A 795 12.40 19.70 -79.11
CA TRP A 795 12.13 18.34 -78.62
C TRP A 795 11.19 18.32 -77.40
N ALA A 796 11.13 19.40 -76.60
CA ALA A 796 10.22 19.47 -75.47
C ALA A 796 8.77 19.68 -75.93
N LYS A 797 8.56 20.44 -77.01
CA LYS A 797 7.25 20.61 -77.66
C LYS A 797 6.73 19.27 -78.20
N GLU A 798 7.59 18.52 -78.88
CA GLU A 798 7.26 17.20 -79.44
C GLU A 798 6.81 16.21 -78.36
N LEU A 799 7.59 16.10 -77.27
CA LEU A 799 7.25 15.22 -76.15
C LEU A 799 5.97 15.65 -75.42
N LEU A 800 5.73 16.96 -75.24
CA LEU A 800 4.48 17.46 -74.65
C LEU A 800 3.27 17.12 -75.52
N LEU A 801 3.37 17.30 -76.84
CA LEU A 801 2.33 16.94 -77.79
C LEU A 801 1.98 15.44 -77.72
N GLU A 802 3.00 14.58 -77.66
CA GLU A 802 2.82 13.14 -77.50
C GLU A 802 2.14 12.78 -76.17
N ARG A 803 2.47 13.49 -75.09
CA ARG A 803 1.89 13.27 -73.76
C ARG A 803 0.49 13.85 -73.56
N VAL A 804 -0.04 14.66 -74.48
CA VAL A 804 -1.49 15.00 -74.46
C VAL A 804 -2.36 13.73 -74.63
N GLY A 805 -1.85 12.76 -75.38
CA GLY A 805 -2.49 11.44 -75.58
C GLY A 805 -2.22 10.42 -74.48
N ASP A 806 -1.71 10.82 -73.31
CA ASP A 806 -1.42 9.90 -72.20
C ASP A 806 -2.69 9.18 -71.72
N SER A 807 -2.53 7.94 -71.25
CA SER A 807 -3.63 7.16 -70.68
C SER A 807 -4.12 7.73 -69.34
N ALA A 808 -3.24 8.40 -68.58
CA ALA A 808 -3.58 9.08 -67.35
C ALA A 808 -4.06 10.51 -67.64
N ALA A 809 -5.32 10.80 -67.29
CA ALA A 809 -5.95 12.10 -67.52
C ALA A 809 -5.15 13.27 -66.91
N GLU A 810 -4.56 13.09 -65.73
CA GLU A 810 -3.77 14.11 -65.04
C GLU A 810 -2.49 14.49 -65.79
N VAL A 811 -1.86 13.54 -66.48
CA VAL A 811 -0.64 13.76 -67.29
C VAL A 811 -1.03 14.47 -68.58
N GLY A 812 -2.05 13.95 -69.27
CA GLY A 812 -2.53 14.52 -70.53
C GLY A 812 -3.08 15.94 -70.37
N LEU A 813 -3.79 16.21 -69.28
CA LEU A 813 -4.33 17.54 -68.99
C LEU A 813 -3.20 18.53 -68.72
N ALA A 814 -2.21 18.15 -67.91
CA ALA A 814 -1.07 19.01 -67.63
C ALA A 814 -0.22 19.30 -68.87
N ALA A 815 -0.06 18.29 -69.75
CA ALA A 815 0.63 18.47 -71.02
C ALA A 815 -0.13 19.43 -71.94
N TYR A 816 -1.46 19.29 -72.01
CA TYR A 816 -2.32 20.18 -72.77
C TYR A 816 -2.30 21.62 -72.24
N GLU A 817 -2.46 21.80 -70.92
CA GLU A 817 -2.39 23.11 -70.26
C GLU A 817 -1.04 23.79 -70.46
N ALA A 818 0.06 23.02 -70.43
CA ALA A 818 1.39 23.53 -70.71
C ALA A 818 1.52 24.06 -72.14
N LEU A 819 0.91 23.38 -73.12
CA LEU A 819 0.90 23.80 -74.52
C LEU A 819 -0.04 24.99 -74.77
N THR A 820 -1.17 25.09 -74.09
CA THR A 820 -2.19 26.15 -74.30
C THR A 820 -2.06 27.32 -73.33
N LYS A 821 -0.91 27.49 -72.69
CA LYS A 821 -0.71 28.49 -71.64
C LYS A 821 -0.69 29.92 -72.18
N GLU A 822 -0.10 30.14 -73.35
CA GLU A 822 -0.04 31.45 -74.00
C GLU A 822 -1.23 31.67 -74.94
N ASP A 823 -1.75 32.89 -75.01
CA ASP A 823 -2.93 33.20 -75.84
C ASP A 823 -2.68 32.98 -77.35
N ALA A 824 -1.42 33.06 -77.80
CA ALA A 824 -1.04 32.74 -79.16
C ALA A 824 -1.14 31.23 -79.45
N ASP A 825 -0.91 30.40 -78.44
CA ASP A 825 -0.93 28.94 -78.55
C ASP A 825 -2.36 28.37 -78.52
N LYS A 826 -3.29 29.03 -77.82
CA LYS A 826 -4.73 28.68 -77.83
C LYS A 826 -5.41 28.80 -79.20
N LYS A 827 -4.75 29.44 -80.17
CA LYS A 827 -5.24 29.53 -81.55
C LYS A 827 -4.86 28.31 -82.39
N ARG A 828 -3.87 27.52 -81.95
CA ARG A 828 -3.29 26.42 -82.72
C ARG A 828 -4.19 25.18 -82.68
N SER A 829 -4.80 24.86 -83.82
CA SER A 829 -5.66 23.68 -83.96
C SER A 829 -4.95 22.36 -83.66
N GLU A 830 -3.63 22.27 -83.91
CA GLU A 830 -2.81 21.07 -83.62
C GLU A 830 -2.89 20.64 -82.14
N TYR A 831 -2.95 21.58 -81.19
CA TYR A 831 -2.97 21.27 -79.75
C TYR A 831 -4.34 20.76 -79.31
N HIS A 832 -5.38 21.42 -79.79
CA HIS A 832 -6.76 21.00 -79.53
C HIS A 832 -7.02 19.64 -80.18
N LEU A 833 -6.55 19.41 -81.41
CA LEU A 833 -6.70 18.12 -82.08
C LEU A 833 -6.02 16.99 -81.30
N ALA A 834 -4.82 17.22 -80.77
CA ALA A 834 -4.14 16.26 -79.90
C ALA A 834 -4.97 15.92 -78.64
N ALA A 835 -5.58 16.93 -78.01
CA ALA A 835 -6.46 16.75 -76.86
C ALA A 835 -7.76 16.01 -77.20
N LEU A 836 -8.38 16.30 -78.35
CA LEU A 836 -9.59 15.61 -78.82
C LEU A 836 -9.33 14.14 -79.19
N ASN A 837 -8.11 13.80 -79.57
CA ASN A 837 -7.67 12.43 -79.84
C ASN A 837 -7.22 11.68 -78.58
N SER A 838 -7.17 12.34 -77.42
CA SER A 838 -6.75 11.72 -76.17
C SER A 838 -7.70 10.59 -75.76
N PRO A 839 -7.19 9.47 -75.23
CA PRO A 839 -8.01 8.41 -74.67
C PRO A 839 -8.76 8.85 -73.40
N ALA A 840 -8.26 9.86 -72.68
CA ALA A 840 -8.88 10.40 -71.47
C ALA A 840 -10.03 11.39 -71.79
N ALA A 841 -11.20 11.17 -71.18
CA ALA A 841 -12.41 11.98 -71.40
C ALA A 841 -12.24 13.44 -70.95
N GLU A 842 -11.52 13.64 -69.84
CA GLU A 842 -11.25 14.93 -69.23
C GLU A 842 -10.37 15.81 -70.14
N VAL A 843 -9.37 15.19 -70.77
CA VAL A 843 -8.48 15.86 -71.73
C VAL A 843 -9.25 16.22 -73.00
N ARG A 844 -10.11 15.32 -73.50
CA ARG A 844 -11.00 15.63 -74.63
C ARG A 844 -11.92 16.81 -74.31
N LEU A 845 -12.49 16.86 -73.11
CA LEU A 845 -13.35 17.96 -72.68
C LEU A 845 -12.59 19.29 -72.57
N ALA A 846 -11.36 19.29 -72.06
CA ALA A 846 -10.49 20.46 -72.06
C ALA A 846 -10.12 20.90 -73.50
N GLY A 847 -9.89 19.92 -74.38
CA GLY A 847 -9.73 20.10 -75.83
C GLY A 847 -10.93 20.77 -76.48
N LEU A 848 -12.15 20.29 -76.19
CA LEU A 848 -13.42 20.82 -76.72
C LEU A 848 -13.67 22.27 -76.28
N LYS A 849 -13.40 22.59 -75.01
CA LYS A 849 -13.50 23.97 -74.51
C LYS A 849 -12.46 24.87 -75.17
N GLY A 850 -11.22 24.41 -75.30
CA GLY A 850 -10.15 25.17 -75.95
C GLY A 850 -10.35 25.33 -77.45
N ALA A 851 -10.97 24.37 -78.13
CA ALA A 851 -11.28 24.43 -79.55
C ALA A 851 -12.07 25.70 -79.93
N LEU A 852 -12.86 26.26 -79.01
CA LEU A 852 -13.57 27.53 -79.19
C LEU A 852 -12.64 28.71 -79.52
N GLU A 853 -11.35 28.63 -79.19
CA GLU A 853 -10.36 29.68 -79.43
C GLU A 853 -9.52 29.42 -80.70
N SER A 854 -9.70 28.27 -81.35
CA SER A 854 -8.96 27.90 -82.55
C SER A 854 -9.29 28.75 -83.77
N THR A 855 -8.30 29.01 -84.62
CA THR A 855 -8.46 29.75 -85.87
C THR A 855 -8.72 28.86 -87.09
N ASP A 856 -8.44 27.56 -87.00
CA ASP A 856 -8.58 26.60 -88.10
C ASP A 856 -9.61 25.53 -87.75
N ALA A 857 -10.84 25.76 -88.20
CA ALA A 857 -11.97 24.90 -87.94
C ALA A 857 -11.96 23.59 -88.78
N ALA A 858 -11.25 23.57 -89.92
CA ALA A 858 -11.31 22.46 -90.86
C ALA A 858 -10.63 21.20 -90.29
N THR A 859 -9.53 21.38 -89.56
CA THR A 859 -8.75 20.29 -88.93
C THR A 859 -9.46 19.64 -87.76
N LEU A 860 -10.32 20.38 -87.03
CA LEU A 860 -11.06 19.87 -85.88
C LEU A 860 -12.40 19.22 -86.26
N ARG A 861 -12.96 19.59 -87.42
CA ARG A 861 -14.31 19.19 -87.88
C ARG A 861 -14.59 17.69 -87.74
N GLY A 862 -13.71 16.85 -88.28
CA GLY A 862 -13.92 15.40 -88.31
C GLY A 862 -14.06 14.83 -86.91
N ARG A 863 -13.15 15.18 -86.00
CA ARG A 863 -13.16 14.68 -84.63
C ARG A 863 -14.32 15.25 -83.80
N LEU A 864 -14.70 16.51 -84.02
CA LEU A 864 -15.87 17.08 -83.35
C LEU A 864 -17.17 16.35 -83.72
N ILE A 865 -17.33 15.93 -84.98
CA ILE A 865 -18.49 15.13 -85.43
C ILE A 865 -18.53 13.78 -84.72
N GLU A 866 -17.38 13.09 -84.63
CA GLU A 866 -17.30 11.82 -83.90
C GLU A 866 -17.68 11.98 -82.42
N LEU A 867 -17.25 13.08 -81.77
CA LEU A 867 -17.54 13.35 -80.36
C LEU A 867 -19.01 13.71 -80.09
N LEU A 868 -19.79 14.11 -81.10
CA LEU A 868 -21.26 14.28 -80.98
C LEU A 868 -21.98 12.93 -80.77
N GLN A 869 -21.36 11.83 -81.17
CA GLN A 869 -21.93 10.48 -81.12
C GLN A 869 -21.47 9.69 -79.89
N VAL A 870 -20.60 10.26 -79.05
CA VAL A 870 -20.14 9.62 -77.81
C VAL A 870 -21.22 9.69 -76.73
N GLU A 871 -21.35 8.65 -75.91
CA GLU A 871 -22.32 8.57 -74.82
C GLU A 871 -21.87 9.35 -73.55
N ASP A 872 -21.41 10.60 -73.71
CA ASP A 872 -21.06 11.50 -72.59
C ASP A 872 -21.64 12.89 -72.82
N ALA A 873 -22.57 13.28 -71.95
CA ALA A 873 -23.30 14.53 -72.04
C ALA A 873 -22.43 15.78 -72.01
N ALA A 874 -21.36 15.78 -71.23
CA ALA A 874 -20.48 16.93 -71.16
C ALA A 874 -19.67 17.09 -72.47
N GLN A 875 -19.25 15.96 -73.07
CA GLN A 875 -18.49 15.95 -74.31
C GLN A 875 -19.36 16.31 -75.52
N PHE A 876 -20.52 15.69 -75.71
CA PHE A 876 -21.34 16.01 -76.88
C PHE A 876 -21.93 17.43 -76.82
N ILE A 877 -22.20 17.96 -75.62
CA ILE A 877 -22.64 19.36 -75.45
C ILE A 877 -21.51 20.32 -75.81
N ALA A 878 -20.31 20.09 -75.28
CA ALA A 878 -19.16 20.93 -75.62
C ALA A 878 -18.77 20.81 -77.10
N ALA A 879 -18.95 19.64 -77.71
CA ALA A 879 -18.72 19.43 -79.14
C ALA A 879 -19.71 20.18 -80.02
N ILE A 880 -21.02 20.20 -79.69
CA ILE A 880 -21.99 20.99 -80.46
C ILE A 880 -21.78 22.49 -80.29
N GLU A 881 -21.35 22.93 -79.10
CA GLU A 881 -20.98 24.34 -78.86
C GLU A 881 -19.73 24.76 -79.64
N ALA A 882 -18.72 23.89 -79.69
CA ALA A 882 -17.53 24.11 -80.51
C ALA A 882 -17.87 24.12 -82.01
N MET A 883 -18.73 23.21 -82.46
CA MET A 883 -19.20 23.15 -83.84
C MET A 883 -20.03 24.40 -84.20
N ASP A 884 -20.89 24.87 -83.31
CA ASP A 884 -21.71 26.07 -83.51
C ASP A 884 -20.85 27.33 -83.69
N LYS A 885 -19.81 27.48 -82.89
CA LYS A 885 -18.90 28.64 -82.96
C LYS A 885 -17.99 28.58 -84.20
N LEU A 886 -17.41 27.41 -84.49
CA LEU A 886 -16.40 27.25 -85.54
C LEU A 886 -17.00 27.03 -86.93
N LEU A 887 -18.09 26.26 -87.03
CA LEU A 887 -18.74 25.82 -88.26
C LEU A 887 -20.28 25.90 -88.14
N PRO A 888 -20.84 27.11 -87.92
CA PRO A 888 -22.28 27.30 -87.70
C PRO A 888 -23.17 26.75 -88.82
N ASN A 889 -22.65 26.74 -90.05
CA ASN A 889 -23.39 26.33 -91.26
C ASN A 889 -23.22 24.83 -91.61
N ASP A 890 -22.59 24.02 -90.75
CA ASP A 890 -22.40 22.60 -91.03
C ASP A 890 -23.73 21.83 -90.94
N ALA A 891 -24.35 21.58 -92.10
CA ALA A 891 -25.64 20.89 -92.16
C ALA A 891 -25.57 19.47 -91.58
N HIS A 892 -24.44 18.78 -91.75
CA HIS A 892 -24.29 17.38 -91.33
C HIS A 892 -24.17 17.25 -89.81
N ALA A 893 -23.35 18.08 -89.17
CA ALA A 893 -23.17 18.04 -87.72
C ALA A 893 -24.46 18.36 -86.95
N PHE A 894 -25.21 19.37 -87.38
CA PHE A 894 -26.49 19.72 -86.75
C PHE A 894 -27.58 18.68 -87.00
N ALA A 895 -27.64 18.06 -88.19
CA ALA A 895 -28.55 16.95 -88.46
C ALA A 895 -28.28 15.77 -87.51
N LEU A 896 -27.00 15.37 -87.35
CA LEU A 896 -26.60 14.33 -86.41
C LEU A 896 -26.98 14.67 -84.96
N ALA A 897 -26.80 15.92 -84.55
CA ALA A 897 -27.17 16.36 -83.20
C ALA A 897 -28.69 16.30 -82.95
N PHE A 898 -29.51 16.63 -83.96
CA PHE A 898 -30.97 16.55 -83.88
C PHE A 898 -31.50 15.10 -83.91
N ASP A 899 -30.82 14.20 -84.60
CA ASP A 899 -31.19 12.78 -84.67
C ASP A 899 -30.66 11.95 -83.48
N SER A 900 -29.73 12.49 -82.69
CA SER A 900 -29.09 11.81 -81.55
C SER A 900 -30.09 11.23 -80.56
N PRO A 901 -29.90 10.02 -79.99
CA PRO A 901 -30.82 9.49 -78.98
C PRO A 901 -30.88 10.33 -77.69
N PHE A 902 -29.91 11.21 -77.44
CA PHE A 902 -29.84 12.03 -76.23
C PHE A 902 -30.61 13.35 -76.40
N TYR A 903 -31.75 13.47 -75.70
CA TYR A 903 -32.56 14.71 -75.73
C TYR A 903 -31.79 15.96 -75.31
N GLY A 904 -30.82 15.83 -74.41
CA GLY A 904 -29.96 16.96 -74.00
C GLY A 904 -29.18 17.57 -75.18
N LEU A 905 -28.66 16.73 -76.09
CA LEU A 905 -27.96 17.19 -77.30
C LEU A 905 -28.92 17.86 -78.28
N ARG A 906 -30.08 17.24 -78.54
CA ARG A 906 -31.11 17.79 -79.45
C ARG A 906 -31.56 19.18 -79.00
N VAL A 907 -31.88 19.32 -77.72
CA VAL A 907 -32.34 20.58 -77.14
C VAL A 907 -31.23 21.63 -77.17
N ARG A 908 -29.98 21.26 -76.86
CA ARG A 908 -28.86 22.22 -76.92
C ARG A 908 -28.57 22.69 -78.36
N ALA A 909 -28.60 21.78 -79.34
CA ALA A 909 -28.50 22.15 -80.75
C ALA A 909 -29.64 23.09 -81.17
N GLY A 910 -30.85 22.83 -80.67
CA GLY A 910 -32.03 23.68 -80.86
C GLY A 910 -31.85 25.07 -80.28
N GLU A 911 -31.36 25.20 -79.04
CA GLU A 911 -31.06 26.49 -78.40
C GLU A 911 -30.02 27.31 -79.17
N LEU A 912 -28.96 26.65 -79.67
CA LEU A 912 -27.91 27.30 -80.44
C LEU A 912 -28.44 27.80 -81.80
N CYS A 913 -29.20 26.99 -82.51
CA CYS A 913 -29.92 27.38 -83.73
C CYS A 913 -30.94 28.51 -83.47
N GLY A 914 -31.71 28.42 -82.37
CA GLY A 914 -32.71 29.41 -81.97
C GLY A 914 -32.11 30.80 -81.78
N LYS A 915 -30.98 30.91 -81.07
CA LYS A 915 -30.23 32.17 -80.93
C LYS A 915 -29.84 32.83 -82.26
N ARG A 916 -29.65 32.04 -83.32
CA ARG A 916 -29.31 32.51 -84.67
C ARG A 916 -30.53 32.68 -85.59
N ARG A 917 -31.74 32.37 -85.11
CA ARG A 917 -32.97 32.30 -85.91
C ARG A 917 -32.87 31.33 -87.09
N ASP A 918 -32.26 30.17 -86.84
CA ASP A 918 -32.01 29.15 -87.85
C ASP A 918 -33.18 28.17 -87.95
N ALA A 919 -33.82 28.14 -89.11
CA ALA A 919 -35.01 27.33 -89.38
C ALA A 919 -34.78 25.81 -89.22
N ARG A 920 -33.52 25.34 -89.24
CA ARG A 920 -33.17 23.92 -89.05
C ARG A 920 -33.68 23.34 -87.72
N ALA A 921 -33.86 24.16 -86.68
CA ALA A 921 -34.34 23.71 -85.38
C ALA A 921 -35.87 23.54 -85.29
N VAL A 922 -36.66 24.13 -86.20
CA VAL A 922 -38.12 24.15 -86.11
C VAL A 922 -38.72 22.74 -86.11
N GLY A 923 -38.41 21.95 -87.14
CA GLY A 923 -38.91 20.59 -87.29
C GLY A 923 -38.51 19.68 -86.12
N PRO A 924 -37.21 19.59 -85.78
CA PRO A 924 -36.74 18.77 -84.66
C PRO A 924 -37.33 19.16 -83.30
N MET A 925 -37.45 20.46 -82.99
CA MET A 925 -38.02 20.90 -81.70
C MET A 925 -39.54 20.67 -81.64
N GLN A 926 -40.27 20.87 -82.73
CA GLN A 926 -41.69 20.51 -82.83
C GLN A 926 -41.89 18.99 -82.65
N ALA A 927 -41.07 18.18 -83.31
CA ALA A 927 -41.11 16.72 -83.18
C ALA A 927 -40.88 16.30 -81.72
N LEU A 928 -39.89 16.88 -81.02
CA LEU A 928 -39.62 16.61 -79.60
C LEU A 928 -40.80 17.01 -78.70
N LEU A 929 -41.42 18.17 -78.93
CA LEU A 929 -42.59 18.63 -78.17
C LEU A 929 -43.87 17.84 -78.47
N SER A 930 -43.98 17.22 -79.64
CA SER A 930 -45.14 16.41 -80.02
C SER A 930 -45.21 15.04 -79.33
N ILE A 931 -44.11 14.60 -78.69
CA ILE A 931 -44.06 13.32 -77.97
C ILE A 931 -45.03 13.36 -76.79
N THR A 932 -45.97 12.42 -76.74
CA THR A 932 -47.01 12.37 -75.71
C THR A 932 -46.48 11.86 -74.36
N PRO A 933 -47.02 12.32 -73.21
CA PRO A 933 -46.61 11.85 -71.87
C PRO A 933 -46.72 10.34 -71.63
N ALA A 934 -47.58 9.66 -72.39
CA ALA A 934 -47.75 8.21 -72.32
C ALA A 934 -46.64 7.42 -73.02
N SER A 935 -45.75 8.09 -73.77
CA SER A 935 -44.62 7.43 -74.43
C SER A 935 -43.52 7.12 -73.42
N ARG A 936 -42.88 5.96 -73.57
CA ARG A 936 -41.67 5.60 -72.81
C ARG A 936 -40.52 6.59 -73.06
N ASP A 937 -40.53 7.24 -74.22
CA ASP A 937 -39.53 8.18 -74.70
C ASP A 937 -39.91 9.64 -74.40
N TRP A 938 -40.74 9.89 -73.38
CA TRP A 938 -41.17 11.25 -73.05
C TRP A 938 -40.04 12.06 -72.40
N PRO A 939 -39.59 13.18 -73.01
CA PRO A 939 -38.54 14.02 -72.44
C PRO A 939 -39.05 14.74 -71.18
N GLY A 940 -38.17 14.88 -70.18
CA GLY A 940 -38.51 15.53 -68.91
C GLY A 940 -38.99 16.99 -69.07
N PRO A 941 -39.75 17.52 -68.09
CA PRO A 941 -40.38 18.84 -68.19
C PRO A 941 -39.40 19.98 -68.52
N GLU A 942 -38.21 19.98 -67.92
CA GLU A 942 -37.19 21.00 -68.13
C GLU A 942 -36.68 21.02 -69.58
N LEU A 943 -36.41 19.85 -70.17
CA LEU A 943 -35.95 19.75 -71.56
C LEU A 943 -37.02 20.20 -72.55
N ARG A 944 -38.30 19.93 -72.26
CA ARG A 944 -39.43 20.42 -73.07
C ARG A 944 -39.59 21.93 -72.97
N GLN A 945 -39.44 22.50 -71.77
CA GLN A 945 -39.48 23.96 -71.60
C GLN A 945 -38.35 24.63 -72.39
N ARG A 946 -37.13 24.09 -72.33
CA ARG A 946 -35.99 24.57 -73.10
C ARG A 946 -36.18 24.41 -74.61
N ALA A 947 -36.75 23.29 -75.06
CA ALA A 947 -37.09 23.07 -76.48
C ALA A 947 -38.15 24.06 -76.98
N ALA A 948 -39.17 24.36 -76.16
CA ALA A 948 -40.20 25.35 -76.49
C ALA A 948 -39.63 26.77 -76.55
N ALA A 949 -38.73 27.12 -75.62
CA ALA A 949 -38.01 28.40 -75.66
C ALA A 949 -37.12 28.50 -76.91
N ALA A 950 -36.36 27.46 -77.23
CA ALA A 950 -35.54 27.42 -78.44
C ALA A 950 -36.37 27.58 -79.71
N LEU A 951 -37.56 26.96 -79.78
CA LEU A 951 -38.49 27.11 -80.91
C LEU A 951 -39.06 28.53 -81.00
N ALA A 952 -39.39 29.14 -79.86
CA ALA A 952 -39.86 30.52 -79.80
C ALA A 952 -38.76 31.51 -80.25
N ASP A 953 -37.50 31.24 -79.88
CA ASP A 953 -36.35 32.07 -80.25
C ASP A 953 -36.07 32.05 -81.76
N VAL A 954 -36.40 30.95 -82.46
CA VAL A 954 -36.29 30.90 -83.94
C VAL A 954 -37.22 31.92 -84.61
N GLY A 955 -38.40 32.15 -84.03
CA GLY A 955 -39.44 33.01 -84.62
C GLY A 955 -40.17 32.36 -85.80
N ASP A 956 -41.08 33.11 -86.44
CA ASP A 956 -41.78 32.64 -87.65
C ASP A 956 -40.80 32.72 -88.84
N PRO A 957 -40.41 31.60 -89.47
CA PRO A 957 -39.49 31.61 -90.60
C PRO A 957 -40.08 32.32 -91.85
N ALA A 958 -41.37 32.68 -91.83
CA ALA A 958 -42.04 33.45 -92.87
C ALA A 958 -42.16 34.97 -92.56
N SER A 959 -41.63 35.46 -91.42
CA SER A 959 -41.71 36.86 -90.99
C SER A 959 -40.37 37.60 -90.98
#